data_AF-A0AAV7ZSX1-F1
#
_entry.id   AF-A0AAV7ZSX1-F1
#
_cell.length_a   1.000
_cell.length_b   1.000
_cell.length_c   1.000
_cell.angle_alpha   90.00
_cell.angle_beta   90.00
_cell.angle_gamma   90.00
#
_symmetry.space_group_name_H-M   'P 1'
#
loop_
_entity.id
_entity.type
_entity.pdbx_description
1 polymer ?
#
loop_
_entity_poly.entity_id
_entity_poly.type
_entity_poly.pdbx_seq_one_letter_code
_entity_poly.pdbx_strand_id
1 'polypeptide(L)'
;MSVVLSTASGIIALLDEPDNDLKTYALRKLDSLVDQFWAEISDSIGKIEALYEDEEFPSRTLAAIVASKVYYHLGFLDDSLLFALGAGQLFDVSQRDEFTRTLISKSFNDYIEKRNVITEEEHLLKLKKEEEEKNKKQSIFNDEEEEDSELENMLIDSDEDSEQDEGLYETKNEKIMLEKTEIEEIDPRLEKIINSVFRRCFLEKEFKEALGIAIEARRIDIIKEIIEMVENPDEMLTYCLTISRKYIQSRWYRQEVLTMLLEVYETRPELDYINICDILLFLNDVERLSEILNDLILEKTKESHLIACQIGFDLYENASQHFLHELTLLLPDPIPVNKPVEKDGIVAEYSPMEQKRLEYIKKMDQLKSILSGRTTINLHLQFLNRNNKTDLQNLIRLKEKTDSRHSLLTSMIVMAHGLLNCGTTSDVFLRDNLGWLANISNWSKFCSTASLGLIHKGHLDKGFDVLEPYLPQGSGGSSPYSEGGSLYALGLINTNHGEEVTPFLLEALKNCQRNNIIQHGACLGIGLSSMAVGDMQIYEELRGVLYNDDAVAGEAAGIAMGLLMLGTGNGKAIQEMWNYAHQTEHEKIIRGVSVGMSLIMYGKEQEAEGLIEQLSSDKDSILRYGAMFTIAMAYAGTSNEKALKKLLHVAVSDVNDDVRRAAVIAIGFLLFKEPKQVPKTLSLLAKSYNNSVRFGAAMALGITCAGTANKDALELLEPLTKDLNNIVRQGALIATGMVLMQFNEKQEPKVSKIKDQFYEIVSDKYEHKMTKMGAILGAGLIDAGGRNVTISMQTTTGENDMAAIVGLAIFSQYWFWHPLTYFISLAFQPTALIGLNKDLNMPKFVVKSNAKPSVFAYPSPLVEVKKVEKKVETAVLSVTKKEQRRQEEKAEKKKLEKDNSEMDSEEVDEKKKEENKKIIEEEESTENEKEKEKEKEKEKEEEKEKEEEKEPKEEILENPTRITLDQRKYITFDVDPRYKPVKESAKFGIVMLLDTKPDETEELVEISLDTTEKKEEEKEPEPPEPFEYFSD
;
A
#
# COMPACT_ATOMS: atom_id res chain seq x y z
N MET A 1 56.41 -20.32 46.01
CA MET A 1 56.17 -21.58 45.29
C MET A 1 54.67 -21.80 45.27
N SER A 2 54.00 -21.47 44.16
CA SER A 2 52.62 -21.90 43.93
C SER A 2 52.66 -23.40 43.69
N VAL A 3 52.06 -24.17 44.59
CA VAL A 3 51.82 -25.60 44.34
C VAL A 3 50.83 -25.66 43.19
N VAL A 4 51.29 -26.10 42.02
CA VAL A 4 50.40 -26.47 40.92
C VAL A 4 49.69 -27.74 41.40
N LEU A 5 48.44 -27.60 41.87
CA LEU A 5 47.61 -28.76 42.18
C LEU A 5 47.44 -29.58 40.90
N SER A 6 47.66 -30.89 40.97
CA SER A 6 47.46 -31.81 39.85
C SER A 6 46.02 -32.35 39.76
N THR A 7 45.26 -32.30 40.87
CA THR A 7 43.91 -32.88 41.01
C THR A 7 43.13 -32.17 42.12
N ALA A 8 41.83 -31.96 41.95
CA ALA A 8 40.92 -31.37 42.95
C ALA A 8 40.37 -32.39 43.97
N SER A 9 40.58 -33.69 43.75
CA SER A 9 40.10 -34.80 44.60
C SER A 9 40.36 -34.62 46.11
N GLY A 10 41.53 -34.09 46.50
CA GLY A 10 41.85 -33.85 47.92
C GLY A 10 41.02 -32.73 48.57
N ILE A 11 40.49 -31.80 47.77
CA ILE A 11 39.60 -30.72 48.23
C ILE A 11 38.16 -31.21 48.25
N ILE A 12 37.77 -32.05 47.29
CA ILE A 12 36.44 -32.70 47.26
C ILE A 12 36.25 -33.61 48.48
N ALA A 13 37.28 -34.33 48.91
CA ALA A 13 37.23 -35.17 50.11
C ALA A 13 36.97 -34.37 51.40
N LEU A 14 37.35 -33.08 51.46
CA LEU A 14 37.07 -32.21 52.60
C LEU A 14 35.58 -31.85 52.74
N LEU A 15 34.76 -32.08 51.69
CA LEU A 15 33.31 -31.91 51.76
C LEU A 15 32.62 -33.04 52.54
N ASP A 16 33.28 -34.20 52.69
CA ASP A 16 32.75 -35.37 53.41
C ASP A 16 32.97 -35.27 54.94
N GLU A 17 33.80 -34.33 55.40
CA GLU A 17 34.05 -34.10 56.83
C GLU A 17 32.84 -33.40 57.50
N PRO A 18 32.50 -33.73 58.76
CA PRO A 18 31.32 -33.18 59.44
C PRO A 18 31.47 -31.71 59.88
N ASP A 19 32.69 -31.16 59.84
CA ASP A 19 32.98 -29.80 60.32
C ASP A 19 32.60 -28.72 59.29
N ASN A 20 31.75 -27.77 59.70
CA ASN A 20 31.25 -26.69 58.86
C ASN A 20 32.36 -25.71 58.42
N ASP A 21 33.41 -25.54 59.24
CA ASP A 21 34.54 -24.66 58.89
C ASP A 21 35.41 -25.29 57.78
N LEU A 22 35.58 -26.61 57.80
CA LEU A 22 36.29 -27.36 56.76
C LEU A 22 35.53 -27.35 55.44
N LYS A 23 34.22 -27.56 55.48
CA LYS A 23 33.35 -27.44 54.28
C LYS A 23 33.41 -26.04 53.68
N THR A 24 33.40 -25.00 54.50
CA THR A 24 33.53 -23.60 54.04
C THR A 24 34.90 -23.33 53.39
N TYR A 25 35.98 -23.86 53.98
CA TYR A 25 37.32 -23.76 53.40
C TYR A 25 37.42 -24.51 52.05
N ALA A 26 36.83 -25.71 51.97
CA ALA A 26 36.78 -26.51 50.76
C ALA A 26 36.05 -25.77 49.64
N LEU A 27 34.86 -25.23 49.89
CA LEU A 27 34.07 -24.50 48.92
C LEU A 27 34.78 -23.23 48.41
N ARG A 28 35.44 -22.44 49.27
CA ARG A 28 36.23 -21.26 48.82
C ARG A 28 37.40 -21.63 47.92
N LYS A 29 38.00 -22.80 48.16
CA LYS A 29 39.12 -23.27 47.35
C LYS A 29 38.65 -23.90 46.05
N LEU A 30 37.47 -24.53 46.05
CA LEU A 30 36.81 -25.01 44.84
C LEU A 30 36.44 -23.84 43.93
N ASP A 31 35.87 -22.75 44.46
CA ASP A 31 35.48 -21.57 43.67
C ASP A 31 36.62 -20.97 42.82
N SER A 32 37.86 -20.97 43.34
CA SER A 32 39.03 -20.48 42.58
C SER A 32 39.62 -21.49 41.60
N LEU A 33 39.20 -22.77 41.69
CA LEU A 33 39.72 -23.88 40.89
C LEU A 33 38.69 -24.42 39.88
N VAL A 34 37.42 -23.99 39.93
CA VAL A 34 36.35 -24.51 39.06
C VAL A 34 36.72 -24.41 37.60
N ASP A 35 37.25 -23.27 37.15
CA ASP A 35 37.58 -23.06 35.72
C ASP A 35 38.67 -24.01 35.20
N GLN A 36 39.50 -24.57 36.09
CA GLN A 36 40.58 -25.49 35.73
C GLN A 36 40.20 -26.96 35.92
N PHE A 37 39.38 -27.28 36.93
CA PHE A 37 39.10 -28.65 37.37
C PHE A 37 37.59 -29.01 37.35
N TRP A 38 36.77 -28.29 36.58
CA TRP A 38 35.31 -28.51 36.52
C TRP A 38 34.94 -29.98 36.23
N ALA A 39 35.71 -30.70 35.40
CA ALA A 39 35.45 -32.09 35.05
C ALA A 39 35.59 -33.08 36.22
N GLU A 40 36.46 -32.77 37.21
CA GLU A 40 36.57 -33.59 38.42
C GLU A 40 35.50 -33.21 39.45
N ILE A 41 35.10 -31.93 39.48
CA ILE A 41 34.11 -31.40 40.42
C ILE A 41 32.69 -31.83 40.01
N SER A 42 32.42 -31.96 38.70
CA SER A 42 31.13 -32.40 38.17
C SER A 42 30.72 -33.78 38.68
N ASP A 43 31.67 -34.71 38.83
CA ASP A 43 31.41 -36.06 39.35
C ASP A 43 30.88 -36.06 40.80
N SER A 44 31.13 -34.97 41.54
CA SER A 44 30.72 -34.80 42.94
C SER A 44 29.71 -33.66 43.14
N ILE A 45 29.05 -33.19 42.06
CA ILE A 45 28.14 -32.04 42.14
C ILE A 45 26.95 -32.27 43.10
N GLY A 46 26.41 -33.49 43.15
CA GLY A 46 25.31 -33.84 44.06
C GLY A 46 25.65 -33.64 45.54
N LYS A 47 26.94 -33.66 45.91
CA LYS A 47 27.37 -33.30 47.28
C LYS A 47 27.28 -31.80 47.53
N ILE A 48 27.59 -30.98 46.52
CA ILE A 48 27.51 -29.52 46.60
C ILE A 48 26.05 -29.07 46.63
N GLU A 49 25.17 -29.77 45.90
CA GLU A 49 23.72 -29.57 45.94
C GLU A 49 23.14 -29.88 47.32
N ALA A 50 23.51 -31.02 47.91
CA ALA A 50 23.07 -31.37 49.26
C ALA A 50 23.48 -30.31 50.31
N LEU A 51 24.66 -29.69 50.14
CA LEU A 51 25.11 -28.58 50.99
C LEU A 51 24.36 -27.26 50.72
N TYR A 52 23.80 -27.10 49.51
CA TYR A 52 22.93 -25.98 49.19
C TYR A 52 21.50 -26.20 49.68
N GLU A 53 21.00 -27.44 49.73
CA GLU A 53 19.67 -27.74 50.23
C GLU A 53 19.57 -27.64 51.77
N ASP A 54 20.69 -27.80 52.47
CA ASP A 54 20.76 -27.67 53.92
C ASP A 54 20.58 -26.22 54.39
N GLU A 55 19.46 -25.93 55.07
CA GLU A 55 19.15 -24.60 55.59
C GLU A 55 19.98 -24.22 56.84
N GLU A 56 20.54 -25.20 57.57
CA GLU A 56 21.35 -24.94 58.76
C GLU A 56 22.81 -24.56 58.40
N PHE A 57 23.21 -24.73 57.14
CA PHE A 57 24.58 -24.50 56.70
C PHE A 57 24.92 -23.01 56.48
N PRO A 58 25.93 -22.43 57.19
CA PRO A 58 26.21 -21.00 57.12
C PRO A 58 26.70 -20.48 55.76
N SER A 59 27.38 -21.33 54.97
CA SER A 59 28.00 -20.97 53.69
C SER A 59 27.22 -21.49 52.47
N ARG A 60 25.89 -21.67 52.61
CA ARG A 60 24.98 -22.14 51.56
C ARG A 60 25.12 -21.38 50.24
N THR A 61 25.24 -20.05 50.30
CA THR A 61 25.41 -19.19 49.11
C THR A 61 26.69 -19.50 48.34
N LEU A 62 27.74 -19.95 49.04
CA LEU A 62 29.03 -20.29 48.46
C LEU A 62 29.01 -21.70 47.83
N ALA A 63 28.19 -22.61 48.35
CA ALA A 63 27.90 -23.87 47.66
C ALA A 63 27.16 -23.61 46.34
N ALA A 64 26.19 -22.69 46.35
CA ALA A 64 25.40 -22.32 45.18
C ALA A 64 26.25 -21.73 44.04
N ILE A 65 27.20 -20.82 44.33
CA ILE A 65 28.04 -20.23 43.27
C ILE A 65 28.98 -21.27 42.64
N VAL A 66 29.51 -22.20 43.43
CA VAL A 66 30.38 -23.28 42.93
C VAL A 66 29.57 -24.24 42.05
N ALA A 67 28.37 -24.64 42.49
CA ALA A 67 27.47 -25.47 41.68
C ALA A 67 27.11 -24.77 40.37
N SER A 68 26.78 -23.47 40.41
CA SER A 68 26.46 -22.67 39.23
C SER A 68 27.60 -22.65 38.20
N LYS A 69 28.85 -22.42 38.64
CA LYS A 69 30.03 -22.43 37.75
C LYS A 69 30.28 -23.81 37.13
N VAL A 70 30.07 -24.88 37.87
CA VAL A 70 30.23 -26.24 37.34
C VAL A 70 29.15 -26.53 36.28
N TYR A 71 27.89 -26.18 36.55
CA TYR A 71 26.79 -26.31 35.59
C TYR A 71 26.99 -25.46 34.33
N TYR A 72 27.58 -24.28 34.46
CA TYR A 72 27.98 -23.45 33.33
C TYR A 72 28.97 -24.18 32.41
N HIS A 73 30.02 -24.78 32.97
CA HIS A 73 31.01 -25.54 32.18
C HIS A 73 30.44 -26.85 31.61
N LEU A 74 29.44 -27.46 32.26
CA LEU A 74 28.69 -28.59 31.72
C LEU A 74 27.74 -28.22 30.58
N GLY A 75 27.42 -26.93 30.42
CA GLY A 75 26.49 -26.41 29.42
C GLY A 75 25.02 -26.42 29.86
N PHE A 76 24.70 -26.81 31.09
CA PHE A 76 23.35 -26.76 31.64
C PHE A 76 23.08 -25.38 32.25
N LEU A 77 22.67 -24.44 31.39
CA LEU A 77 22.50 -23.04 31.78
C LEU A 77 21.28 -22.78 32.68
N ASP A 78 20.22 -23.59 32.58
CA ASP A 78 19.01 -23.45 33.40
C ASP A 78 19.33 -23.74 34.88
N ASP A 79 20.00 -24.86 35.14
CA ASP A 79 20.44 -25.24 36.49
C ASP A 79 21.49 -24.25 37.01
N SER A 80 22.42 -23.83 36.14
CA SER A 80 23.42 -22.82 36.48
C SER A 80 22.78 -21.50 36.93
N LEU A 81 21.71 -21.07 36.27
CA LEU A 81 20.94 -19.87 36.65
C LEU A 81 20.22 -20.06 37.99
N LEU A 82 19.58 -21.20 38.22
CA LEU A 82 18.90 -21.51 39.49
C LEU A 82 19.86 -21.39 40.68
N PHE A 83 21.03 -21.99 40.58
CA PHE A 83 22.05 -21.91 41.63
C PHE A 83 22.69 -20.51 41.72
N ALA A 84 22.83 -19.77 40.62
CA ALA A 84 23.29 -18.37 40.64
C ALA A 84 22.29 -17.46 41.39
N LEU A 85 20.99 -17.62 41.13
CA LEU A 85 19.92 -16.94 41.87
C LEU A 85 19.94 -17.32 43.35
N GLY A 86 20.27 -18.57 43.67
CA GLY A 86 20.49 -19.08 45.02
C GLY A 86 21.69 -18.49 45.76
N ALA A 87 22.72 -18.04 45.03
CA ALA A 87 23.93 -17.43 45.60
C ALA A 87 23.72 -15.97 46.07
N GLY A 88 22.68 -15.29 45.56
CA GLY A 88 22.29 -13.95 45.99
C GLY A 88 23.41 -12.92 45.82
N GLN A 89 23.95 -12.39 46.93
CA GLN A 89 24.96 -11.33 46.92
C GLN A 89 26.33 -11.76 46.35
N LEU A 90 26.62 -13.06 46.31
CA LEU A 90 27.87 -13.57 45.75
C LEU A 90 27.88 -13.56 44.21
N PHE A 91 26.72 -13.45 43.59
CA PHE A 91 26.58 -13.27 42.15
C PHE A 91 26.54 -11.76 41.84
N ASP A 92 27.71 -11.19 41.50
CA ASP A 92 27.85 -9.76 41.22
C ASP A 92 27.66 -9.45 39.73
N VAL A 93 26.56 -8.74 39.43
CA VAL A 93 26.15 -8.31 38.07
C VAL A 93 27.11 -7.26 37.48
N SER A 94 27.97 -6.64 38.29
CA SER A 94 28.96 -5.65 37.83
C SER A 94 30.21 -6.29 37.22
N GLN A 95 30.47 -7.57 37.48
CA GLN A 95 31.62 -8.28 36.95
C GLN A 95 31.49 -8.52 35.45
N ARG A 96 32.54 -8.20 34.69
CA ARG A 96 32.58 -8.36 33.22
C ARG A 96 33.16 -9.73 32.80
N ASP A 97 32.93 -10.76 33.60
CA ASP A 97 33.40 -12.11 33.35
C ASP A 97 32.50 -12.82 32.33
N GLU A 98 33.05 -13.79 31.59
CA GLU A 98 32.31 -14.54 30.57
C GLU A 98 31.13 -15.30 31.19
N PHE A 99 31.35 -15.93 32.34
CA PHE A 99 30.35 -16.59 33.17
C PHE A 99 29.16 -15.67 33.49
N THR A 100 29.43 -14.49 34.05
CA THR A 100 28.38 -13.53 34.45
C THR A 100 27.63 -12.99 33.24
N ARG A 101 28.32 -12.72 32.12
CA ARG A 101 27.67 -12.26 30.88
C ARG A 101 26.72 -13.31 30.31
N THR A 102 27.16 -14.57 30.21
CA THR A 102 26.31 -15.65 29.68
C THR A 102 25.09 -15.88 30.56
N LEU A 103 25.26 -15.88 31.89
CA LEU A 103 24.15 -16.04 32.83
C LEU A 103 23.19 -14.85 32.81
N ILE A 104 23.69 -13.62 32.71
CA ILE A 104 22.82 -12.44 32.53
C ILE A 104 22.01 -12.58 31.25
N SER A 105 22.62 -12.91 30.12
CA SER A 105 21.89 -13.10 28.85
C SER A 105 20.83 -14.20 28.94
N LYS A 106 21.14 -15.33 29.59
CA LYS A 106 20.17 -16.39 29.83
C LYS A 106 19.04 -15.94 30.76
N SER A 107 19.36 -15.22 31.83
CA SER A 107 18.38 -14.66 32.77
C SER A 107 17.41 -13.69 32.11
N PHE A 108 17.88 -12.90 31.12
CA PHE A 108 17.02 -12.03 30.32
C PHE A 108 16.05 -12.82 29.44
N ASN A 109 16.57 -13.81 28.69
CA ASN A 109 15.73 -14.63 27.81
C ASN A 109 14.64 -15.35 28.61
N ASP A 110 15.00 -15.99 29.73
CA ASP A 110 14.04 -16.72 30.57
C ASP A 110 13.00 -15.80 31.20
N TYR A 111 13.41 -14.60 31.61
CA TYR A 111 12.50 -13.61 32.15
C TYR A 111 11.54 -13.08 31.09
N ILE A 112 12.03 -12.74 29.90
CA ILE A 112 11.22 -12.24 28.79
C ILE A 112 10.20 -13.30 28.38
N GLU A 113 10.61 -14.56 28.21
CA GLU A 113 9.72 -15.66 27.86
C GLU A 113 8.62 -15.86 28.90
N LYS A 114 8.99 -16.00 30.19
CA LYS A 114 8.00 -16.16 31.28
C LYS A 114 7.06 -14.97 31.39
N ARG A 115 7.59 -13.76 31.30
CA ARG A 115 6.79 -12.53 31.42
C ARG A 115 5.80 -12.38 30.26
N ASN A 116 6.19 -12.75 29.04
CA ASN A 116 5.33 -12.68 27.87
C ASN A 116 4.14 -13.64 27.98
N VAL A 117 4.35 -14.86 28.49
CA VAL A 117 3.28 -15.83 28.75
C VAL A 117 2.31 -15.30 29.81
N ILE A 118 2.83 -14.85 30.96
CA ILE A 118 2.01 -14.34 32.07
C ILE A 118 1.17 -13.14 31.62
N THR A 119 1.78 -12.17 30.93
CA THR A 119 1.04 -11.00 30.44
C THR A 119 -0.02 -11.35 29.41
N GLU A 120 0.19 -12.36 28.56
CA GLU A 120 -0.82 -12.86 27.63
C GLU A 120 -2.00 -13.52 28.37
N GLU A 121 -1.72 -14.36 29.36
CA GLU A 121 -2.77 -15.01 30.16
C GLU A 121 -3.58 -13.99 30.98
N GLU A 122 -2.91 -13.03 31.61
CA GLU A 122 -3.56 -11.92 32.32
C GLU A 122 -4.48 -11.13 31.40
N HIS A 123 -4.03 -10.84 30.17
CA HIS A 123 -4.82 -10.12 29.18
C HIS A 123 -6.03 -10.93 28.70
N LEU A 124 -5.85 -12.23 28.39
CA LEU A 124 -6.96 -13.12 28.01
C LEU A 124 -8.01 -13.21 29.13
N LEU A 125 -7.59 -13.21 30.39
CA LEU A 125 -8.49 -13.20 31.53
C LEU A 125 -9.27 -11.88 31.64
N LYS A 126 -8.63 -10.74 31.35
CA LYS A 126 -9.32 -9.43 31.31
C LYS A 126 -10.40 -9.42 30.22
N LEU A 127 -10.07 -9.89 29.01
CA LEU A 127 -11.03 -9.96 27.90
C LEU A 127 -12.23 -10.85 28.23
N LYS A 128 -12.01 -12.04 28.81
CA LYS A 128 -13.10 -12.92 29.22
C LYS A 128 -14.01 -12.29 30.28
N LYS A 129 -13.44 -11.56 31.23
CA LYS A 129 -14.22 -10.81 32.24
C LYS A 129 -15.04 -9.70 31.59
N GLU A 130 -14.47 -8.97 30.63
CA GLU A 130 -15.17 -7.93 29.89
C GLU A 130 -16.30 -8.51 29.00
N GLU A 131 -16.10 -9.67 28.39
CA GLU A 131 -17.14 -10.40 27.64
C GLU A 131 -18.25 -10.90 28.59
N GLU A 132 -17.91 -11.44 29.75
CA GLU A 132 -18.88 -11.82 30.77
C GLU A 132 -19.68 -10.61 31.29
N GLU A 133 -19.04 -9.46 31.45
CA GLU A 133 -19.72 -8.21 31.84
C GLU A 133 -20.59 -7.65 30.73
N LYS A 134 -20.15 -7.70 29.47
CA LYS A 134 -20.97 -7.31 28.31
C LYS A 134 -22.17 -8.23 28.17
N ASN A 135 -21.98 -9.54 28.26
CA ASN A 135 -23.06 -10.53 28.21
C ASN A 135 -24.05 -10.37 29.38
N LYS A 136 -23.57 -10.04 30.60
CA LYS A 136 -24.44 -9.69 31.73
C LYS A 136 -25.20 -8.38 31.52
N LYS A 137 -24.56 -7.35 30.96
CA LYS A 137 -25.26 -6.09 30.63
C LYS A 137 -26.30 -6.30 29.54
N GLN A 138 -26.03 -7.17 28.57
CA GLN A 138 -26.98 -7.54 27.51
C GLN A 138 -28.12 -8.43 28.02
N SER A 139 -27.88 -9.32 29.00
CA SER A 139 -28.94 -10.09 29.64
C SER A 139 -29.84 -9.21 30.51
N ILE A 140 -29.27 -8.26 31.27
CA ILE A 140 -30.03 -7.30 32.07
C ILE A 140 -30.89 -6.38 31.18
N PHE A 141 -30.39 -6.02 29.98
CA PHE A 141 -31.16 -5.22 29.02
C PHE A 141 -32.31 -6.02 28.36
N ASN A 142 -32.14 -7.33 28.17
CA ASN A 142 -33.21 -8.20 27.67
C ASN A 142 -34.24 -8.53 28.76
N ASP A 143 -33.82 -8.63 30.03
CA ASP A 143 -34.72 -8.85 31.17
C ASP A 143 -35.58 -7.59 31.46
N GLU A 144 -35.09 -6.38 31.14
CA GLU A 144 -35.87 -5.12 31.23
C GLU A 144 -36.89 -4.94 30.09
N GLU A 145 -36.77 -5.66 28.96
CA GLU A 145 -37.77 -5.67 27.88
C GLU A 145 -38.87 -6.73 28.09
N GLU A 146 -38.66 -7.73 28.97
CA GLU A 146 -39.69 -8.74 29.31
C GLU A 146 -40.65 -8.28 30.43
N GLU A 147 -40.29 -7.29 31.25
CA GLU A 147 -41.19 -6.74 32.29
C GLU A 147 -42.33 -5.85 31.73
N ASP A 148 -42.29 -5.45 30.46
CA ASP A 148 -43.32 -4.64 29.79
C ASP A 148 -44.36 -5.46 28.98
N SER A 149 -44.38 -6.79 29.12
CA SER A 149 -45.33 -7.66 28.38
C SER A 149 -46.22 -8.60 29.22
N GLU A 150 -46.25 -8.51 30.55
CA GLU A 150 -47.15 -9.28 31.41
C GLU A 150 -48.49 -8.58 31.74
N LEU A 151 -49.20 -8.07 30.73
CA LEU A 151 -50.56 -7.53 30.92
C LEU A 151 -51.55 -7.84 29.79
N GLU A 152 -51.44 -9.00 29.11
CA GLU A 152 -52.60 -9.59 28.43
C GLU A 152 -52.33 -11.05 28.06
N ASN A 153 -52.85 -11.99 28.86
CA ASN A 153 -53.53 -13.21 28.40
C ASN A 153 -53.87 -14.12 29.59
N MET A 154 -54.95 -13.74 30.29
CA MET A 154 -55.74 -14.69 31.05
C MET A 154 -56.77 -15.34 30.10
N LEU A 155 -56.87 -16.67 30.17
CA LEU A 155 -57.89 -17.57 29.57
C LEU A 155 -57.50 -18.26 28.25
N ILE A 156 -57.12 -19.55 28.31
CA ILE A 156 -57.97 -20.71 27.93
C ILE A 156 -57.19 -22.02 28.18
N ASP A 157 -57.90 -22.98 28.78
CA ASP A 157 -57.51 -24.34 29.17
C ASP A 157 -57.15 -25.31 28.00
N SER A 158 -56.45 -26.37 28.41
CA SER A 158 -56.52 -27.79 27.98
C SER A 158 -55.60 -28.36 26.89
N ASP A 159 -54.77 -29.30 27.36
CA ASP A 159 -54.42 -30.64 26.84
C ASP A 159 -53.73 -30.83 25.47
N GLU A 160 -52.48 -31.36 25.49
CA GLU A 160 -52.07 -32.69 24.98
C GLU A 160 -50.54 -32.77 24.68
N ASP A 161 -50.00 -33.97 24.95
CA ASP A 161 -48.59 -34.36 25.00
C ASP A 161 -47.85 -34.37 23.64
N SER A 162 -46.52 -34.14 23.63
CA SER A 162 -45.51 -35.18 23.33
C SER A 162 -44.08 -34.65 23.10
N GLU A 163 -43.14 -35.49 23.51
CA GLU A 163 -41.68 -35.40 23.62
C GLU A 163 -40.93 -35.07 22.30
N GLN A 164 -39.81 -34.35 22.40
CA GLN A 164 -38.49 -34.89 21.99
C GLN A 164 -37.32 -34.03 22.47
N ASP A 165 -36.36 -34.75 23.03
CA ASP A 165 -35.16 -34.36 23.78
C ASP A 165 -33.95 -34.51 22.83
N GLU A 166 -33.20 -33.44 22.54
CA GLU A 166 -31.86 -33.53 21.94
C GLU A 166 -31.07 -32.23 22.14
N GLY A 167 -29.95 -32.29 22.89
CA GLY A 167 -28.97 -31.20 22.93
C GLY A 167 -28.25 -30.91 24.25
N LEU A 168 -28.04 -31.89 25.13
CA LEU A 168 -27.29 -31.69 26.38
C LEU A 168 -25.90 -32.36 26.34
N TYR A 169 -25.00 -31.88 25.49
CA TYR A 169 -23.62 -32.40 25.40
C TYR A 169 -22.49 -31.36 25.25
N GLU A 170 -22.68 -30.09 25.65
CA GLU A 170 -21.55 -29.11 25.63
C GLU A 170 -21.16 -28.51 26.99
N THR A 171 -21.95 -28.60 28.05
CA THR A 171 -21.66 -27.85 29.29
C THR A 171 -20.86 -28.59 30.38
N LYS A 172 -20.42 -29.83 30.14
CA LYS A 172 -19.64 -30.60 31.15
C LYS A 172 -18.15 -30.70 30.87
N ASN A 173 -17.71 -30.62 29.61
CA ASN A 173 -16.28 -30.72 29.29
C ASN A 173 -15.54 -29.38 29.48
N GLU A 174 -16.22 -28.24 29.32
CA GLU A 174 -15.62 -26.93 29.61
C GLU A 174 -15.46 -26.69 31.12
N LYS A 175 -16.42 -27.16 31.93
CA LYS A 175 -16.38 -27.02 33.39
C LYS A 175 -15.29 -27.86 34.09
N ILE A 176 -14.75 -28.89 33.43
CA ILE A 176 -13.74 -29.80 34.03
C ILE A 176 -12.30 -29.33 33.75
N MET A 177 -12.08 -28.42 32.79
CA MET A 177 -10.76 -27.81 32.54
C MET A 177 -10.51 -26.51 33.34
N LEU A 178 -11.50 -26.06 34.12
CA LEU A 178 -11.58 -24.70 34.67
C LEU A 178 -11.09 -24.51 36.12
N GLU A 179 -10.43 -25.50 36.74
CA GLU A 179 -10.03 -25.39 38.16
C GLU A 179 -8.53 -25.37 38.47
N LYS A 180 -7.60 -25.44 37.50
CA LYS A 180 -6.16 -25.33 37.79
C LYS A 180 -5.33 -24.75 36.64
N THR A 181 -5.30 -23.43 36.51
CA THR A 181 -4.13 -22.71 35.97
C THR A 181 -3.65 -21.78 37.07
N GLU A 182 -2.79 -22.30 37.95
CA GLU A 182 -1.98 -21.47 38.84
C GLU A 182 -1.07 -20.63 37.93
N ILE A 183 -1.23 -19.30 37.95
CA ILE A 183 -0.33 -18.40 37.22
C ILE A 183 1.07 -18.61 37.82
N GLU A 184 2.03 -19.07 37.03
CA GLU A 184 3.41 -19.20 37.49
C GLU A 184 3.94 -17.80 37.89
N GLU A 185 4.20 -17.58 39.17
CA GLU A 185 4.81 -16.34 39.64
C GLU A 185 6.30 -16.28 39.26
N ILE A 186 6.76 -15.14 38.73
CA ILE A 186 8.17 -14.92 38.43
C ILE A 186 8.97 -14.86 39.74
N ASP A 187 10.11 -15.55 39.80
CA ASP A 187 11.02 -15.49 40.95
C ASP A 187 11.45 -14.01 41.21
N PRO A 188 11.16 -13.44 42.40
CA PRO A 188 11.54 -12.07 42.76
C PRO A 188 13.06 -11.80 42.65
N ARG A 189 13.88 -12.84 42.76
CA ARG A 189 15.35 -12.73 42.63
C ARG A 189 15.76 -12.42 41.19
N LEU A 190 15.08 -13.04 40.23
CA LEU A 190 15.31 -12.82 38.80
C LEU A 190 14.95 -11.37 38.43
N GLU A 191 13.80 -10.90 38.90
CA GLU A 191 13.35 -9.52 38.68
C GLU A 191 14.34 -8.51 39.28
N LYS A 192 14.88 -8.80 40.47
CA LYS A 192 15.88 -7.94 41.12
C LYS A 192 17.19 -7.81 40.32
N ILE A 193 17.66 -8.91 39.71
CA ILE A 193 18.85 -8.89 38.85
C ILE A 193 18.59 -8.00 37.64
N ILE A 194 17.43 -8.16 37.00
CA ILE A 194 17.07 -7.40 35.80
C ILE A 194 16.92 -5.91 36.11
N ASN A 195 16.26 -5.56 37.22
CA ASN A 195 16.19 -4.18 37.70
C ASN A 195 17.57 -3.58 38.00
N SER A 196 18.54 -4.40 38.46
CA SER A 196 19.92 -3.94 38.64
C SER A 196 20.63 -3.64 37.32
N VAL A 197 20.32 -4.39 36.26
CA VAL A 197 20.85 -4.14 34.92
C VAL A 197 20.24 -2.87 34.31
N PHE A 198 18.93 -2.66 34.44
CA PHE A 198 18.29 -1.41 34.00
C PHE A 198 18.92 -0.18 34.67
N ARG A 199 19.15 -0.25 35.99
CA ARG A 199 19.87 0.81 36.72
C ARG A 199 21.27 1.04 36.19
N ARG A 200 21.99 0.00 35.76
CA ARG A 200 23.30 0.14 35.11
C ARG A 200 23.18 0.86 33.78
N CYS A 201 22.24 0.46 32.93
CA CYS A 201 22.00 1.14 31.65
C CYS A 201 21.66 2.63 31.84
N PHE A 202 20.91 2.98 32.89
CA PHE A 202 20.62 4.38 33.24
C PHE A 202 21.88 5.15 33.66
N LEU A 203 22.80 4.52 34.39
CA LEU A 203 24.08 5.13 34.76
C LEU A 203 25.00 5.32 33.55
N GLU A 204 24.97 4.39 32.58
CA GLU A 204 25.78 4.43 31.36
C GLU A 204 25.17 5.34 30.26
N LYS A 205 23.96 5.88 30.48
CA LYS A 205 23.18 6.69 29.52
C LYS A 205 22.81 5.95 28.22
N GLU A 206 22.74 4.63 28.25
CA GLU A 206 22.33 3.77 27.14
C GLU A 206 20.81 3.57 27.14
N PHE A 207 20.07 4.65 26.86
CA PHE A 207 18.61 4.65 26.97
C PHE A 207 17.90 3.91 25.81
N LYS A 208 18.51 3.86 24.61
CA LYS A 208 17.90 3.21 23.44
C LYS A 208 17.89 1.68 23.58
N GLU A 209 18.95 1.14 24.16
CA GLU A 209 19.12 -0.26 24.50
C GLU A 209 18.16 -0.66 25.63
N ALA A 210 18.12 0.15 26.70
CA ALA A 210 17.21 -0.07 27.83
C ALA A 210 15.74 -0.07 27.37
N LEU A 211 15.37 0.84 26.46
CA LEU A 211 14.04 0.90 25.87
C LEU A 211 13.70 -0.38 25.10
N GLY A 212 14.63 -0.89 24.28
CA GLY A 212 14.43 -2.13 23.53
C GLY A 212 14.14 -3.32 24.46
N ILE A 213 14.94 -3.47 25.51
CA ILE A 213 14.77 -4.54 26.50
C ILE A 213 13.44 -4.37 27.26
N ALA A 214 13.07 -3.15 27.62
CA ALA A 214 11.81 -2.88 28.32
C ALA A 214 10.57 -3.24 27.47
N ILE A 215 10.65 -2.98 26.15
CA ILE A 215 9.60 -3.35 25.19
C ILE A 215 9.51 -4.87 25.02
N GLU A 216 10.65 -5.56 24.88
CA GLU A 216 10.67 -7.04 24.80
C GLU A 216 10.12 -7.70 26.06
N ALA A 217 10.44 -7.15 27.24
CA ALA A 217 9.95 -7.59 28.54
C ALA A 217 8.51 -7.15 28.87
N ARG A 218 7.86 -6.41 27.97
CA ARG A 218 6.51 -5.83 28.17
C ARG A 218 6.35 -5.03 29.46
N ARG A 219 7.37 -4.27 29.85
CA ARG A 219 7.44 -3.49 31.10
C ARG A 219 7.20 -1.99 30.84
N ILE A 220 5.94 -1.56 30.97
CA ILE A 220 5.52 -0.17 30.69
C ILE A 220 6.05 0.82 31.72
N ASP A 221 6.20 0.37 32.98
CA ASP A 221 6.79 1.11 34.09
C ASP A 221 8.18 1.67 33.75
N ILE A 222 9.07 0.82 33.22
CA ILE A 222 10.43 1.23 32.85
C ILE A 222 10.40 2.19 31.67
N ILE A 223 9.50 1.98 30.70
CA ILE A 223 9.41 2.85 29.53
C ILE A 223 9.07 4.28 29.97
N LYS A 224 8.13 4.44 30.90
CA LYS A 224 7.82 5.75 31.51
C LYS A 224 9.04 6.35 32.21
N GLU A 225 9.72 5.57 33.06
CA GLU A 225 10.93 6.03 33.76
C GLU A 225 12.05 6.46 32.80
N ILE A 226 12.26 5.74 31.69
CA ILE A 226 13.26 6.08 30.68
C ILE A 226 12.96 7.45 30.07
N ILE A 227 11.70 7.71 29.72
CA ILE A 227 11.34 8.97 29.05
C ILE A 227 11.49 10.15 30.00
N GLU A 228 11.19 9.98 31.29
CA GLU A 228 11.38 11.02 32.31
C GLU A 228 12.85 11.36 32.61
N MET A 229 13.77 10.39 32.49
CA MET A 229 15.19 10.58 32.80
C MET A 229 16.02 11.18 31.66
N VAL A 230 15.51 11.17 30.43
CA VAL A 230 16.28 11.56 29.25
C VAL A 230 16.38 13.09 29.10
N GLU A 231 17.58 13.58 28.75
CA GLU A 231 17.86 15.01 28.49
C GLU A 231 17.19 15.53 27.20
N ASN A 232 17.01 14.69 26.17
CA ASN A 232 16.33 15.03 24.91
C ASN A 232 15.10 14.12 24.63
N PRO A 233 13.93 14.45 25.21
CA PRO A 233 12.72 13.64 25.11
C PRO A 233 12.14 13.49 23.69
N ASP A 234 12.30 14.48 22.79
CA ASP A 234 11.66 14.45 21.47
C ASP A 234 12.21 13.34 20.56
N GLU A 235 13.54 13.14 20.59
CA GLU A 235 14.19 12.09 19.82
C GLU A 235 13.78 10.70 20.34
N MET A 236 13.68 10.55 21.67
CA MET A 236 13.32 9.27 22.30
C MET A 236 11.85 8.92 22.10
N LEU A 237 10.94 9.89 22.15
CA LEU A 237 9.52 9.67 21.86
C LEU A 237 9.32 9.28 20.39
N THR A 238 9.96 10.00 19.47
CA THR A 238 9.95 9.64 18.04
C THR A 238 10.49 8.22 17.80
N TYR A 239 11.57 7.87 18.52
CA TYR A 239 12.16 6.54 18.46
C TYR A 239 11.23 5.47 19.05
N CYS A 240 10.59 5.73 20.19
CA CYS A 240 9.64 4.84 20.83
C CYS A 240 8.40 4.61 19.95
N LEU A 241 7.86 5.67 19.34
CA LEU A 241 6.78 5.56 18.35
C LEU A 241 7.19 4.73 17.13
N THR A 242 8.42 4.92 16.63
CA THR A 242 8.92 4.15 15.51
C THR A 242 9.06 2.66 15.85
N ILE A 243 9.56 2.35 17.04
CA ILE A 243 9.69 0.96 17.51
C ILE A 243 8.32 0.33 17.73
N SER A 244 7.41 1.04 18.41
CA SER A 244 6.08 0.52 18.73
C SER A 244 5.30 0.19 17.46
N ARG A 245 5.45 1.00 16.40
CA ARG A 245 4.83 0.73 15.10
C ARG A 245 5.46 -0.44 14.32
N LYS A 246 6.79 -0.63 14.40
CA LYS A 246 7.50 -1.61 13.54
C LYS A 246 7.71 -2.98 14.15
N TYR A 247 8.04 -3.04 15.45
CA TYR A 247 8.52 -4.28 16.07
C TYR A 247 7.49 -4.93 16.98
N ILE A 248 6.55 -4.16 17.54
CA ILE A 248 5.51 -4.73 18.42
C ILE A 248 4.44 -5.44 17.57
N GLN A 249 4.57 -6.77 17.48
CA GLN A 249 3.62 -7.60 16.75
C GLN A 249 2.26 -7.69 17.44
N SER A 250 2.20 -7.68 18.77
CA SER A 250 0.94 -7.81 19.50
C SER A 250 0.15 -6.50 19.52
N ARG A 251 -1.07 -6.51 18.96
CA ARG A 251 -1.97 -5.34 18.91
C ARG A 251 -2.30 -4.77 20.28
N TRP A 252 -2.69 -5.61 21.25
CA TRP A 252 -3.10 -5.14 22.57
C TRP A 252 -1.96 -4.43 23.30
N TYR A 253 -0.75 -5.00 23.26
CA TYR A 253 0.42 -4.42 23.91
C TYR A 253 0.84 -3.12 23.19
N ARG A 254 0.71 -3.08 21.87
CA ARG A 254 0.92 -1.86 21.08
C ARG A 254 -0.02 -0.75 21.52
N GLN A 255 -1.30 -1.06 21.75
CA GLN A 255 -2.29 -0.10 22.26
C GLN A 255 -1.92 0.39 23.66
N GLU A 256 -1.53 -0.47 24.59
CA GLU A 256 -1.11 -0.04 25.93
C GLU A 256 0.12 0.90 25.90
N VAL A 257 1.11 0.60 25.06
CA VAL A 257 2.28 1.46 24.88
C VAL A 257 1.90 2.80 24.26
N LEU A 258 0.99 2.81 23.28
CA LEU A 258 0.51 4.05 22.64
C LEU A 258 -0.30 4.93 23.61
N THR A 259 -1.16 4.34 24.43
CA THR A 259 -1.90 5.05 25.49
C THR A 259 -0.93 5.68 26.49
N MET A 260 0.11 4.95 26.88
CA MET A 260 1.17 5.51 27.73
C MET A 260 1.88 6.69 27.07
N LEU A 261 2.23 6.58 25.78
CA LEU A 261 2.88 7.67 25.05
C LEU A 261 1.98 8.89 24.98
N LEU A 262 0.67 8.72 24.77
CA LEU A 262 -0.31 9.81 24.76
C LEU A 262 -0.29 10.59 26.09
N GLU A 263 -0.34 9.89 27.23
CA GLU A 263 -0.23 10.52 28.56
C GLU A 263 1.06 11.35 28.68
N VAL A 264 2.17 10.82 28.17
CA VAL A 264 3.46 11.54 28.21
C VAL A 264 3.45 12.76 27.30
N TYR A 265 2.86 12.69 26.11
CA TYR A 265 2.76 13.83 25.21
C TYR A 265 1.87 14.96 25.79
N GLU A 266 0.77 14.61 26.45
CA GLU A 266 -0.17 15.57 27.06
C GLU A 266 0.42 16.32 28.27
N THR A 267 1.33 15.70 29.02
CA THR A 267 1.98 16.36 30.18
C THR A 267 2.94 17.49 29.80
N ARG A 268 3.23 17.69 28.50
CA ARG A 268 4.28 18.60 28.03
C ARG A 268 3.77 20.03 27.81
N PRO A 269 4.62 21.04 27.99
CA PRO A 269 4.23 22.45 27.82
C PRO A 269 4.09 22.89 26.36
N GLU A 270 4.82 22.28 25.43
CA GLU A 270 4.65 22.44 23.98
C GLU A 270 4.03 21.14 23.44
N LEU A 271 2.77 21.22 23.02
CA LEU A 271 2.01 20.07 22.52
C LEU A 271 2.34 19.85 21.04
N ASP A 272 2.82 18.66 20.71
CA ASP A 272 2.96 18.21 19.33
C ASP A 272 1.65 17.57 18.87
N TYR A 273 0.74 18.43 18.39
CA TYR A 273 -0.59 18.01 17.94
C TYR A 273 -0.55 16.96 16.82
N ILE A 274 0.48 16.95 15.97
CA ILE A 274 0.56 16.01 14.85
C ILE A 274 0.78 14.59 15.39
N ASN A 275 1.78 14.41 16.27
CA ASN A 275 2.06 13.11 16.86
C ASN A 275 0.95 12.64 17.80
N ILE A 276 0.28 13.55 18.52
CA ILE A 276 -0.87 13.24 19.37
C ILE A 276 -2.04 12.71 18.52
N CYS A 277 -2.40 13.41 17.44
CA CYS A 277 -3.48 12.98 16.55
C CYS A 277 -3.17 11.64 15.86
N ASP A 278 -1.91 11.42 15.46
CA ASP A 278 -1.43 10.14 14.96
C ASP A 278 -1.67 9.01 15.98
N ILE A 279 -1.30 9.21 17.25
CA ILE A 279 -1.48 8.21 18.31
C ILE A 279 -2.97 7.92 18.55
N LEU A 280 -3.80 8.97 18.65
CA LEU A 280 -5.24 8.85 18.81
C LEU A 280 -5.89 8.07 17.67
N LEU A 281 -5.40 8.27 16.44
CA LEU A 281 -5.86 7.51 15.28
C LEU A 281 -5.59 6.00 15.44
N PHE A 282 -4.40 5.59 15.91
CA PHE A 282 -4.10 4.17 16.14
C PHE A 282 -4.89 3.55 17.30
N LEU A 283 -5.21 4.36 18.31
CA LEU A 283 -6.07 3.96 19.42
C LEU A 283 -7.55 3.91 19.01
N ASN A 284 -7.90 4.51 17.86
CA ASN A 284 -9.26 4.66 17.36
C ASN A 284 -10.17 5.43 18.34
N ASP A 285 -9.61 6.45 19.01
CA ASP A 285 -10.32 7.33 19.95
C ASP A 285 -10.77 8.62 19.22
N VAL A 286 -12.03 8.63 18.78
CA VAL A 286 -12.62 9.72 17.98
C VAL A 286 -13.00 10.91 18.86
N GLU A 287 -13.47 10.67 20.09
CA GLU A 287 -14.00 11.69 20.99
C GLU A 287 -12.89 12.68 21.37
N ARG A 288 -11.77 12.19 21.90
CA ARG A 288 -10.63 13.05 22.26
C ARG A 288 -10.05 13.79 21.07
N LEU A 289 -10.00 13.15 19.90
CA LEU A 289 -9.52 13.79 18.68
C LEU A 289 -10.42 14.95 18.26
N SER A 290 -11.74 14.80 18.37
CA SER A 290 -12.71 15.86 18.06
C SER A 290 -12.56 17.07 18.98
N GLU A 291 -12.29 16.85 20.28
CA GLU A 291 -12.04 17.90 21.26
C GLU A 291 -10.78 18.70 20.92
N ILE A 292 -9.67 18.01 20.62
CA ILE A 292 -8.39 18.65 20.25
C ILE A 292 -8.53 19.46 18.96
N LEU A 293 -9.22 18.94 17.94
CA LEU A 293 -9.45 19.68 16.69
C LEU A 293 -10.31 20.93 16.92
N ASN A 294 -11.32 20.84 17.80
CA ASN A 294 -12.15 21.98 18.16
C ASN A 294 -11.34 23.05 18.92
N ASP A 295 -10.48 22.63 19.85
CA ASP A 295 -9.60 23.53 20.61
C ASP A 295 -8.62 24.26 19.68
N LEU A 296 -8.02 23.56 18.71
CA LEU A 296 -7.14 24.15 17.70
C LEU A 296 -7.83 25.21 16.82
N ILE A 297 -9.13 25.03 16.54
CA ILE A 297 -9.92 26.02 15.78
C ILE A 297 -10.28 27.24 16.66
N LEU A 298 -10.56 27.02 17.95
CA LEU A 298 -10.90 28.07 18.92
C LEU A 298 -9.68 28.94 19.29
N GLU A 299 -8.48 28.39 19.24
CA GLU A 299 -7.25 29.14 19.45
C GLU A 299 -7.04 30.26 18.42
N LYS A 300 -6.49 31.40 18.89
CA LYS A 300 -6.39 32.64 18.09
C LYS A 300 -5.17 32.69 17.17
N THR A 301 -4.23 31.76 17.31
CA THR A 301 -3.00 31.72 16.53
C THR A 301 -3.30 31.30 15.10
N LYS A 302 -2.80 32.07 14.12
CA LYS A 302 -2.96 31.76 12.68
C LYS A 302 -2.35 30.40 12.33
N GLU A 303 -1.33 29.99 13.08
CA GLU A 303 -0.64 28.71 12.94
C GLU A 303 -1.51 27.52 13.39
N SER A 304 -2.29 27.65 14.47
CA SER A 304 -3.17 26.56 14.98
C SER A 304 -4.22 26.12 13.94
N HIS A 305 -4.80 27.06 13.19
CA HIS A 305 -5.75 26.73 12.10
C HIS A 305 -5.07 25.96 10.95
N LEU A 306 -3.87 26.36 10.55
CA LEU A 306 -3.12 25.67 9.50
C LEU A 306 -2.69 24.27 9.94
N ILE A 307 -2.32 24.10 11.21
CA ILE A 307 -2.04 22.80 11.82
C ILE A 307 -3.30 21.93 11.81
N ALA A 308 -4.47 22.46 12.20
CA ALA A 308 -5.73 21.73 12.14
C ALA A 308 -6.08 21.29 10.71
N CYS A 309 -5.88 22.14 9.70
CA CYS A 309 -6.06 21.75 8.30
C CYS A 309 -5.07 20.66 7.86
N GLN A 310 -3.79 20.76 8.26
CA GLN A 310 -2.79 19.73 7.96
C GLN A 310 -3.14 18.40 8.61
N ILE A 311 -3.55 18.42 9.89
CA ILE A 311 -4.06 17.23 10.59
C ILE A 311 -5.29 16.69 9.86
N GLY A 312 -6.21 17.54 9.39
CA GLY A 312 -7.35 17.11 8.59
C GLY A 312 -6.96 16.36 7.31
N PHE A 313 -5.94 16.84 6.58
CA PHE A 313 -5.41 16.14 5.41
C PHE A 313 -4.71 14.83 5.78
N ASP A 314 -3.88 14.84 6.83
CA ASP A 314 -3.18 13.65 7.33
C ASP A 314 -4.19 12.58 7.82
N LEU A 315 -5.27 12.99 8.48
CA LEU A 315 -6.36 12.11 8.91
C LEU A 315 -7.12 11.54 7.72
N TYR A 316 -7.44 12.34 6.72
CA TYR A 316 -8.12 11.85 5.51
C TYR A 316 -7.29 10.78 4.77
N GLU A 317 -5.96 10.94 4.71
CA GLU A 317 -5.09 9.95 4.07
C GLU A 317 -4.94 8.65 4.88
N ASN A 318 -4.92 8.72 6.22
CA ASN A 318 -4.56 7.59 7.08
C ASN A 318 -5.74 6.90 7.77
N ALA A 319 -6.84 7.61 8.02
CA ALA A 319 -7.95 7.09 8.79
C ALA A 319 -8.89 6.20 7.96
N SER A 320 -9.64 5.34 8.66
CA SER A 320 -10.72 4.60 8.03
C SER A 320 -11.92 5.52 7.72
N GLN A 321 -12.68 5.21 6.68
CA GLN A 321 -13.87 6.02 6.33
C GLN A 321 -14.90 6.04 7.47
N HIS A 322 -15.05 4.92 8.18
CA HIS A 322 -15.91 4.84 9.36
C HIS A 322 -15.52 5.86 10.43
N PHE A 323 -14.22 5.93 10.74
CA PHE A 323 -13.65 6.86 11.72
C PHE A 323 -13.88 8.32 11.30
N LEU A 324 -13.68 8.65 10.02
CA LEU A 324 -13.92 9.99 9.50
C LEU A 324 -15.40 10.39 9.55
N HIS A 325 -16.31 9.45 9.28
CA HIS A 325 -17.75 9.69 9.35
C HIS A 325 -18.19 9.98 10.80
N GLU A 326 -17.73 9.17 11.75
CA GLU A 326 -17.99 9.36 13.18
C GLU A 326 -17.41 10.70 13.67
N LEU A 327 -16.17 11.03 13.28
CA LEU A 327 -15.54 12.30 13.62
C LEU A 327 -16.35 13.49 13.09
N THR A 328 -16.85 13.41 11.86
CA THR A 328 -17.63 14.47 11.23
C THR A 328 -18.97 14.70 11.93
N LEU A 329 -19.59 13.63 12.45
CA LEU A 329 -20.82 13.70 13.24
C LEU A 329 -20.60 14.28 14.64
N LEU A 330 -19.47 13.97 15.28
CA LEU A 330 -19.12 14.50 16.61
C LEU A 330 -18.71 15.97 16.57
N LEU A 331 -18.14 16.43 15.46
CA LEU A 331 -17.80 17.84 15.28
C LEU A 331 -19.06 18.72 15.26
N PRO A 332 -19.13 19.77 16.09
CA PRO A 332 -20.35 20.56 16.28
C PRO A 332 -20.81 21.19 14.96
N ASP A 333 -22.09 21.03 14.65
CA ASP A 333 -22.67 21.71 13.50
C ASP A 333 -22.72 23.22 13.70
N PRO A 334 -22.35 24.02 12.68
CA PRO A 334 -22.41 25.46 12.77
C PRO A 334 -23.87 25.90 12.93
N ILE A 335 -24.22 26.37 14.13
CA ILE A 335 -25.55 26.96 14.37
C ILE A 335 -25.70 28.16 13.41
N PRO A 336 -26.73 28.18 12.54
CA PRO A 336 -26.89 29.24 11.56
C PRO A 336 -27.03 30.60 12.26
N VAL A 337 -26.21 31.56 11.85
CA VAL A 337 -26.34 32.95 12.29
C VAL A 337 -27.58 33.53 11.60
N ASN A 338 -28.53 34.07 12.37
CA ASN A 338 -29.68 34.78 11.81
C ASN A 338 -29.17 35.90 10.89
N LYS A 339 -29.55 35.88 9.61
CA LYS A 339 -29.26 36.97 8.68
C LYS A 339 -29.72 38.29 9.32
N PRO A 340 -28.91 39.36 9.27
CA PRO A 340 -29.34 40.65 9.79
C PRO A 340 -30.64 41.05 9.08
N VAL A 341 -31.66 41.43 9.85
CA VAL A 341 -32.95 41.87 9.32
C VAL A 341 -32.71 43.13 8.48
N GLU A 342 -32.95 43.05 7.17
CA GLU A 342 -32.96 44.24 6.31
C GLU A 342 -34.04 45.21 6.80
N LYS A 343 -33.62 46.34 7.37
CA LYS A 343 -34.45 47.54 7.49
C LYS A 343 -33.75 48.67 6.74
N ASP A 344 -34.46 49.22 5.76
CA ASP A 344 -34.15 50.49 5.08
C ASP A 344 -32.78 50.55 4.36
N GLY A 345 -32.40 49.50 3.61
CA GLY A 345 -31.31 49.59 2.62
C GLY A 345 -29.90 49.84 3.17
N ILE A 346 -29.72 49.76 4.50
CA ILE A 346 -28.42 49.82 5.17
C ILE A 346 -28.16 48.42 5.73
N VAL A 347 -27.15 47.73 5.18
CA VAL A 347 -26.66 46.47 5.76
C VAL A 347 -26.08 46.81 7.13
N ALA A 348 -26.74 46.39 8.21
CA ALA A 348 -26.18 46.53 9.55
C ALA A 348 -24.86 45.73 9.60
N GLU A 349 -23.75 46.40 9.93
CA GLU A 349 -22.47 45.73 10.16
C GLU A 349 -22.62 44.71 11.29
N TYR A 350 -22.16 43.48 11.04
CA TYR A 350 -22.13 42.44 12.07
C TYR A 350 -21.38 42.93 13.31
N SER A 351 -21.89 42.63 14.49
CA SER A 351 -21.17 42.90 15.73
C SER A 351 -19.80 42.19 15.74
N PRO A 352 -18.79 42.69 16.47
CA PRO A 352 -17.48 42.03 16.58
C PRO A 352 -17.53 40.59 17.10
N MET A 353 -18.62 40.21 17.79
CA MET A 353 -18.87 38.86 18.28
C MET A 353 -19.47 37.96 17.19
N GLU A 354 -20.33 38.49 16.34
CA GLU A 354 -20.88 37.78 15.17
C GLU A 354 -19.82 37.58 14.07
N GLN A 355 -18.91 38.53 13.88
CA GLN A 355 -17.78 38.38 12.94
C GLN A 355 -16.85 37.23 13.36
N LYS A 356 -16.51 37.12 14.66
CA LYS A 356 -15.72 36.00 15.19
C LYS A 356 -16.44 34.66 15.03
N ARG A 357 -17.76 34.65 15.23
CA ARG A 357 -18.58 33.45 15.03
C ARG A 357 -18.62 33.04 13.57
N LEU A 358 -18.71 33.99 12.64
CA LEU A 358 -18.68 33.74 11.21
C LEU A 358 -17.30 33.23 10.75
N GLU A 359 -16.20 33.76 11.30
CA GLU A 359 -14.85 33.25 11.01
C GLU A 359 -14.68 31.82 11.54
N TYR A 360 -15.15 31.53 12.75
CA TYR A 360 -15.16 30.18 13.31
C TYR A 360 -15.95 29.19 12.43
N ILE A 361 -17.16 29.57 11.99
CA ILE A 361 -18.00 28.75 11.10
C ILE A 361 -17.25 28.45 9.80
N LYS A 362 -16.64 29.46 9.17
CA LYS A 362 -15.86 29.25 7.94
C LYS A 362 -14.70 28.29 8.13
N LYS A 363 -13.96 28.41 9.24
CA LYS A 363 -12.84 27.51 9.54
C LYS A 363 -13.31 26.08 9.78
N MET A 364 -14.43 25.91 10.48
CA MET A 364 -15.03 24.60 10.73
C MET A 364 -15.57 23.97 9.44
N ASP A 365 -16.23 24.75 8.58
CA ASP A 365 -16.71 24.29 7.27
C ASP A 365 -15.55 23.86 6.37
N GLN A 366 -14.44 24.61 6.39
CA GLN A 366 -13.19 24.20 5.71
C GLN A 366 -12.67 22.87 6.22
N LEU A 367 -12.61 22.67 7.55
CA LEU A 367 -12.16 21.41 8.12
C LEU A 367 -13.11 20.25 7.76
N LYS A 368 -14.43 20.42 7.87
CA LYS A 368 -15.41 19.41 7.45
C LYS A 368 -15.28 19.09 5.95
N SER A 369 -15.02 20.08 5.10
CA SER A 369 -14.76 19.87 3.66
C SER A 369 -13.47 19.08 3.39
N ILE A 370 -12.43 19.24 4.23
CA ILE A 370 -11.20 18.45 4.15
C ILE A 370 -11.45 17.02 4.63
N LEU A 371 -12.09 16.84 5.78
CA LEU A 371 -12.38 15.52 6.37
C LEU A 371 -13.33 14.69 5.49
N SER A 372 -14.28 15.34 4.81
CA SER A 372 -15.13 14.70 3.80
C SER A 372 -14.40 14.33 2.51
N GLY A 373 -13.15 14.77 2.30
CA GLY A 373 -12.34 14.42 1.13
C GLY A 373 -12.65 15.17 -0.16
N ARG A 374 -13.76 15.93 -0.24
CA ARG A 374 -14.17 16.66 -1.46
C ARG A 374 -13.06 17.60 -1.93
N THR A 375 -12.42 18.32 -1.01
CA THR A 375 -11.30 19.23 -1.33
C THR A 375 -10.09 18.47 -1.87
N THR A 376 -9.67 17.39 -1.19
CA THR A 376 -8.50 16.58 -1.56
C THR A 376 -8.65 15.98 -2.96
N ILE A 377 -9.80 15.38 -3.25
CA ILE A 377 -10.10 14.79 -4.56
C ILE A 377 -10.05 15.83 -5.66
N ASN A 378 -10.68 17.00 -5.45
CA ASN A 378 -10.70 18.07 -6.43
C ASN A 378 -9.29 18.61 -6.74
N LEU A 379 -8.42 18.72 -5.72
CA LEU A 379 -7.03 19.14 -5.91
C LEU A 379 -6.23 18.11 -6.73
N HIS A 380 -6.38 16.82 -6.43
CA HIS A 380 -5.75 15.77 -7.21
C HIS A 380 -6.26 15.71 -8.65
N LEU A 381 -7.57 15.88 -8.86
CA LEU A 381 -8.19 15.94 -10.18
C LEU A 381 -7.62 17.09 -11.01
N GLN A 382 -7.48 18.28 -10.42
CA GLN A 382 -6.88 19.45 -11.07
C GLN A 382 -5.42 19.20 -11.45
N PHE A 383 -4.65 18.58 -10.55
CA PHE A 383 -3.26 18.22 -10.81
C PHE A 383 -3.14 17.23 -11.99
N LEU A 384 -3.94 16.17 -11.99
CA LEU A 384 -3.92 15.13 -13.02
C LEU A 384 -4.36 15.66 -14.38
N ASN A 385 -5.39 16.50 -14.41
CA ASN A 385 -5.88 17.13 -15.64
C ASN A 385 -4.80 18.05 -16.26
N ARG A 386 -4.21 18.94 -15.46
CA ARG A 386 -3.15 19.88 -15.92
C ARG A 386 -1.90 19.18 -16.41
N ASN A 387 -1.43 18.19 -15.65
CA ASN A 387 -0.16 17.52 -15.92
C ASN A 387 -0.33 16.25 -16.77
N ASN A 388 -1.39 16.16 -17.58
CA ASN A 388 -1.60 14.99 -18.42
C ASN A 388 -0.53 14.88 -19.53
N LYS A 389 0.37 13.90 -19.40
CA LYS A 389 1.40 13.55 -20.40
C LYS A 389 1.20 12.16 -20.99
N THR A 390 -0.05 11.70 -21.12
CA THR A 390 -0.36 10.43 -21.78
C THR A 390 0.04 10.42 -23.25
N ASP A 391 0.66 9.34 -23.70
CA ASP A 391 0.97 9.11 -25.11
C ASP A 391 -0.12 8.25 -25.78
N LEU A 392 -1.06 8.90 -26.47
CA LEU A 392 -2.14 8.23 -27.19
C LEU A 392 -1.65 7.41 -28.40
N GLN A 393 -0.47 7.70 -28.95
CA GLN A 393 0.07 6.98 -30.10
C GLN A 393 0.40 5.53 -29.75
N ASN A 394 0.84 5.28 -28.52
CA ASN A 394 1.07 3.93 -28.00
C ASN A 394 -0.20 3.07 -28.07
N LEU A 395 -1.35 3.63 -27.68
CA LEU A 395 -2.64 2.95 -27.77
C LEU A 395 -3.09 2.72 -29.21
N ILE A 396 -2.91 3.72 -30.08
CA ILE A 396 -3.26 3.59 -31.50
C ILE A 396 -2.44 2.47 -32.15
N ARG A 397 -1.14 2.40 -31.84
CA ARG A 397 -0.27 1.31 -32.29
C ARG A 397 -0.75 -0.06 -31.81
N LEU A 398 -1.17 -0.19 -30.54
CA LEU A 398 -1.73 -1.43 -30.00
C LEU A 398 -3.06 -1.81 -30.71
N LYS A 399 -3.91 -0.82 -30.97
CA LYS A 399 -5.18 -0.99 -31.68
C LYS A 399 -4.97 -1.47 -33.12
N GLU A 400 -4.11 -0.83 -33.90
CA GLU A 400 -3.86 -1.18 -35.31
C GLU A 400 -3.30 -2.60 -35.48
N LYS A 401 -2.55 -3.09 -34.50
CA LYS A 401 -1.95 -4.43 -34.52
C LYS A 401 -2.89 -5.53 -34.04
N THR A 402 -4.00 -5.16 -33.41
CA THR A 402 -4.95 -6.11 -32.84
C THR A 402 -6.16 -6.29 -33.75
N ASP A 403 -6.59 -7.53 -33.97
CA ASP A 403 -7.79 -7.82 -34.75
C ASP A 403 -9.05 -7.34 -34.02
N SER A 404 -9.79 -6.41 -34.64
CA SER A 404 -11.01 -5.79 -34.08
C SER A 404 -12.16 -6.77 -33.81
N ARG A 405 -12.10 -8.00 -34.34
CA ARG A 405 -13.11 -9.04 -34.13
C ARG A 405 -13.01 -9.70 -32.75
N HIS A 406 -11.90 -9.52 -32.04
CA HIS A 406 -11.70 -10.13 -30.72
C HIS A 406 -12.16 -9.20 -29.60
N SER A 407 -13.41 -9.39 -29.15
CA SER A 407 -14.05 -8.59 -28.10
C SER A 407 -13.22 -8.46 -26.82
N LEU A 408 -12.51 -9.53 -26.41
CA LEU A 408 -11.66 -9.51 -25.21
C LEU A 408 -10.47 -8.56 -25.34
N LEU A 409 -9.69 -8.64 -26.42
CA LEU A 409 -8.50 -7.79 -26.60
C LEU A 409 -8.90 -6.33 -26.79
N THR A 410 -9.98 -6.08 -27.52
CA THR A 410 -10.59 -4.75 -27.64
C THR A 410 -10.95 -4.18 -26.26
N SER A 411 -11.61 -4.96 -25.39
CA SER A 411 -11.92 -4.55 -24.01
C SER A 411 -10.68 -4.23 -23.19
N MET A 412 -9.59 -4.97 -23.38
CA MET A 412 -8.33 -4.73 -22.65
C MET A 412 -7.61 -3.47 -23.14
N ILE A 413 -7.71 -3.13 -24.43
CA ILE A 413 -7.19 -1.86 -24.95
C ILE A 413 -8.00 -0.68 -24.38
N VAL A 414 -9.32 -0.81 -24.29
CA VAL A 414 -10.19 0.19 -23.66
C VAL A 414 -9.86 0.33 -22.16
N MET A 415 -9.59 -0.78 -21.48
CA MET A 415 -9.10 -0.75 -20.10
C MET A 415 -7.74 -0.06 -20.00
N ALA A 416 -6.77 -0.39 -20.86
CA ALA A 416 -5.47 0.28 -20.89
C ALA A 416 -5.61 1.78 -21.12
N HIS A 417 -6.52 2.21 -22.01
CA HIS A 417 -6.86 3.63 -22.16
C HIS A 417 -7.39 4.25 -20.86
N GLY A 418 -8.30 3.56 -20.17
CA GLY A 418 -8.80 4.00 -18.87
C GLY A 418 -7.67 4.13 -17.83
N LEU A 419 -6.74 3.18 -17.76
CA LEU A 419 -5.60 3.22 -16.83
C LEU A 419 -4.67 4.41 -17.14
N LEU A 420 -4.38 4.66 -18.42
CA LEU A 420 -3.55 5.78 -18.87
C LEU A 420 -4.17 7.13 -18.49
N ASN A 421 -5.49 7.27 -18.67
CA ASN A 421 -6.23 8.51 -18.41
C ASN A 421 -6.98 8.51 -17.06
N CYS A 422 -6.54 7.71 -16.10
CA CYS A 422 -7.19 7.62 -14.80
C CYS A 422 -7.19 9.00 -14.11
N GLY A 423 -8.38 9.56 -13.85
CA GLY A 423 -8.55 10.86 -13.20
C GLY A 423 -8.09 12.08 -14.03
N THR A 424 -7.88 11.94 -15.34
CA THR A 424 -7.50 13.08 -16.22
C THR A 424 -8.68 13.65 -16.99
N THR A 425 -9.87 13.03 -16.92
CA THR A 425 -11.10 13.41 -17.66
C THR A 425 -11.00 13.41 -19.19
N SER A 426 -9.89 12.89 -19.74
CA SER A 426 -9.66 12.86 -21.19
C SER A 426 -10.21 11.58 -21.82
N ASP A 427 -11.34 11.71 -22.51
CA ASP A 427 -12.04 10.66 -23.25
C ASP A 427 -11.87 10.79 -24.79
N VAL A 428 -10.88 11.57 -25.25
CA VAL A 428 -10.58 11.85 -26.66
C VAL A 428 -10.50 10.55 -27.48
N PHE A 429 -9.76 9.55 -26.99
CA PHE A 429 -9.61 8.27 -27.69
C PHE A 429 -10.93 7.52 -27.88
N LEU A 430 -11.86 7.59 -26.93
CA LEU A 430 -13.15 6.90 -27.05
C LEU A 430 -14.04 7.61 -28.08
N ARG A 431 -14.05 8.95 -28.06
CA ARG A 431 -14.81 9.78 -29.02
C ARG A 431 -14.34 9.58 -30.46
N ASP A 432 -13.03 9.51 -30.68
CA ASP A 432 -12.46 9.31 -32.01
C ASP A 432 -12.75 7.90 -32.58
N ASN A 433 -13.08 6.93 -31.73
CA ASN A 433 -13.14 5.52 -32.07
C ASN A 433 -14.51 4.86 -31.83
N LEU A 434 -15.60 5.63 -31.81
CA LEU A 434 -16.97 5.11 -31.58
C LEU A 434 -17.37 3.96 -32.51
N GLY A 435 -17.03 4.05 -33.81
CA GLY A 435 -17.33 2.98 -34.78
C GLY A 435 -16.57 1.66 -34.51
N TRP A 436 -15.42 1.74 -33.85
CA TRP A 436 -14.67 0.57 -33.41
C TRP A 436 -15.28 -0.05 -32.14
N LEU A 437 -15.71 0.80 -31.19
CA LEU A 437 -16.40 0.39 -29.97
C LEU A 437 -17.77 -0.26 -30.23
N ALA A 438 -18.45 0.11 -31.31
CA ALA A 438 -19.73 -0.49 -31.70
C ALA A 438 -19.67 -2.02 -31.95
N ASN A 439 -18.47 -2.56 -32.24
CA ASN A 439 -18.27 -3.99 -32.47
C ASN A 439 -18.18 -4.81 -31.16
N ILE A 440 -18.19 -4.15 -30.00
CA ILE A 440 -18.04 -4.78 -28.69
C ILE A 440 -19.39 -5.35 -28.23
N SER A 441 -19.39 -6.57 -27.71
CA SER A 441 -20.60 -7.28 -27.26
C SER A 441 -20.52 -7.73 -25.80
N ASN A 442 -21.68 -7.91 -25.17
CA ASN A 442 -21.86 -8.50 -23.83
C ASN A 442 -20.99 -7.85 -22.75
N TRP A 443 -20.25 -8.66 -21.97
CA TRP A 443 -19.39 -8.21 -20.87
C TRP A 443 -18.25 -7.28 -21.29
N SER A 444 -17.75 -7.38 -22.51
CA SER A 444 -16.78 -6.40 -23.02
C SER A 444 -17.42 -5.00 -23.13
N LYS A 445 -18.73 -4.93 -23.42
CA LYS A 445 -19.48 -3.67 -23.45
C LYS A 445 -19.68 -3.11 -22.05
N PHE A 446 -19.97 -3.98 -21.08
CA PHE A 446 -20.00 -3.63 -19.65
C PHE A 446 -18.67 -3.01 -19.21
N CYS A 447 -17.54 -3.67 -19.49
CA CYS A 447 -16.20 -3.15 -19.21
C CYS A 447 -15.91 -1.83 -19.93
N SER A 448 -16.35 -1.69 -21.19
CA SER A 448 -16.13 -0.46 -21.95
C SER A 448 -16.85 0.73 -21.32
N THR A 449 -18.09 0.56 -20.87
CA THR A 449 -18.82 1.62 -20.14
C THR A 449 -18.19 1.86 -18.76
N ALA A 450 -17.79 0.80 -18.04
CA ALA A 450 -17.09 0.92 -16.75
C ALA A 450 -15.77 1.72 -16.84
N SER A 451 -15.07 1.66 -17.98
CA SER A 451 -13.83 2.41 -18.20
C SER A 451 -14.01 3.93 -18.16
N LEU A 452 -15.22 4.45 -18.43
CA LEU A 452 -15.52 5.87 -18.25
C LEU A 452 -15.38 6.28 -16.78
N GLY A 453 -15.78 5.41 -15.86
CA GLY A 453 -15.63 5.66 -14.43
C GLY A 453 -14.17 5.79 -13.99
N LEU A 454 -13.27 5.09 -14.67
CA LEU A 454 -11.83 5.21 -14.42
C LEU A 454 -11.26 6.54 -14.91
N ILE A 455 -11.67 6.98 -16.10
CA ILE A 455 -11.21 8.24 -16.72
C ILE A 455 -11.69 9.45 -15.91
N HIS A 456 -12.95 9.41 -15.48
CA HIS A 456 -13.61 10.47 -14.73
C HIS A 456 -13.54 10.26 -13.20
N LYS A 457 -12.63 9.41 -12.73
CA LYS A 457 -12.44 9.16 -11.30
C LYS A 457 -12.20 10.49 -10.54
N GLY A 458 -12.96 10.71 -9.47
CA GLY A 458 -12.87 11.91 -8.64
C GLY A 458 -13.62 13.13 -9.17
N HIS A 459 -14.29 13.04 -10.33
CA HIS A 459 -15.12 14.12 -10.85
C HIS A 459 -16.52 14.09 -10.20
N LEU A 460 -16.63 14.53 -8.95
CA LEU A 460 -17.85 14.40 -8.14
C LEU A 460 -19.02 15.21 -8.74
N ASP A 461 -18.81 16.48 -9.10
CA ASP A 461 -19.88 17.41 -9.49
C ASP A 461 -20.57 17.06 -10.82
N LYS A 462 -19.79 16.80 -11.89
CA LYS A 462 -20.33 16.42 -13.23
C LYS A 462 -20.36 14.91 -13.46
N GLY A 463 -20.20 14.10 -12.41
CA GLY A 463 -20.15 12.64 -12.53
C GLY A 463 -21.44 12.05 -13.13
N PHE A 464 -22.59 12.60 -12.76
CA PHE A 464 -23.89 12.26 -13.35
C PHE A 464 -24.00 12.70 -14.81
N ASP A 465 -23.61 13.94 -15.14
CA ASP A 465 -23.72 14.52 -16.49
C ASP A 465 -22.95 13.70 -17.53
N VAL A 466 -21.76 13.20 -17.16
CA VAL A 466 -20.93 12.38 -18.07
C VAL A 466 -21.58 11.03 -18.37
N LEU A 467 -22.25 10.44 -17.38
CA LEU A 467 -22.83 9.10 -17.49
C LEU A 467 -24.31 9.10 -17.89
N GLU A 468 -24.97 10.27 -17.91
CA GLU A 468 -26.39 10.43 -18.24
C GLU A 468 -26.83 9.64 -19.49
N PRO A 469 -26.09 9.62 -20.62
CA PRO A 469 -26.50 8.88 -21.82
C PRO A 469 -26.50 7.35 -21.65
N TYR A 470 -25.80 6.84 -20.63
CA TYR A 470 -25.62 5.42 -20.37
C TYR A 470 -26.39 4.93 -19.13
N LEU A 471 -26.97 5.84 -18.34
CA LEU A 471 -27.77 5.50 -17.17
C LEU A 471 -29.13 4.89 -17.58
N PRO A 472 -29.74 4.06 -16.72
CA PRO A 472 -31.03 3.45 -17.00
C PRO A 472 -32.14 4.51 -16.95
N GLN A 473 -32.53 5.08 -18.10
CA GLN A 473 -33.58 6.11 -18.20
C GLN A 473 -35.00 5.54 -18.44
N GLY A 474 -35.19 4.22 -18.35
CA GLY A 474 -36.46 3.56 -18.64
C GLY A 474 -36.93 3.63 -20.12
N SER A 475 -36.24 4.40 -20.97
CA SER A 475 -36.41 4.41 -22.42
C SER A 475 -35.50 3.35 -23.04
N GLY A 476 -36.06 2.41 -23.81
CA GLY A 476 -35.38 1.20 -24.30
C GLY A 476 -34.31 1.41 -25.37
N GLY A 477 -33.43 2.40 -25.22
CA GLY A 477 -32.37 2.73 -26.17
C GLY A 477 -31.00 2.11 -25.87
N SER A 478 -30.71 1.74 -24.62
CA SER A 478 -29.39 1.21 -24.21
C SER A 478 -29.41 -0.30 -23.94
N SER A 479 -28.24 -0.93 -24.07
CA SER A 479 -28.10 -2.36 -23.77
C SER A 479 -27.94 -2.57 -22.25
N PRO A 480 -28.51 -3.63 -21.65
CA PRO A 480 -28.37 -3.91 -20.22
C PRO A 480 -26.94 -3.92 -19.68
N TYR A 481 -25.98 -4.36 -20.49
CA TYR A 481 -24.55 -4.34 -20.14
C TYR A 481 -23.98 -2.92 -20.01
N SER A 482 -24.46 -1.99 -20.83
CA SER A 482 -24.04 -0.59 -20.75
C SER A 482 -24.70 0.11 -19.56
N GLU A 483 -25.97 -0.20 -19.28
CA GLU A 483 -26.68 0.32 -18.10
C GLU A 483 -26.08 -0.21 -16.80
N GLY A 484 -25.78 -1.52 -16.72
CA GLY A 484 -25.06 -2.06 -15.56
C GLY A 484 -23.64 -1.50 -15.44
N GLY A 485 -22.94 -1.32 -16.57
CA GLY A 485 -21.59 -0.77 -16.59
C GLY A 485 -21.53 0.71 -16.19
N SER A 486 -22.58 1.50 -16.44
CA SER A 486 -22.65 2.90 -16.02
C SER A 486 -22.91 3.03 -14.52
N LEU A 487 -23.72 2.16 -13.92
CA LEU A 487 -23.88 2.11 -12.45
C LEU A 487 -22.57 1.74 -11.75
N TYR A 488 -21.81 0.79 -12.32
CA TYR A 488 -20.48 0.47 -11.80
C TYR A 488 -19.49 1.63 -12.00
N ALA A 489 -19.52 2.31 -13.14
CA ALA A 489 -18.72 3.50 -13.40
C ALA A 489 -19.04 4.63 -12.39
N LEU A 490 -20.31 4.83 -12.06
CA LEU A 490 -20.73 5.86 -11.10
C LEU A 490 -20.15 5.59 -9.70
N GLY A 491 -20.09 4.32 -9.28
CA GLY A 491 -19.40 3.91 -8.06
C GLY A 491 -17.89 4.10 -8.12
N LEU A 492 -17.25 3.84 -9.26
CA LEU A 492 -15.81 4.08 -9.48
C LEU A 492 -15.44 5.58 -9.46
N ILE A 493 -16.34 6.47 -9.86
CA ILE A 493 -16.12 7.92 -9.77
C ILE A 493 -16.17 8.38 -8.32
N ASN A 494 -17.15 7.86 -7.57
CA ASN A 494 -17.49 8.28 -6.21
C ASN A 494 -17.01 7.27 -5.16
N THR A 495 -15.82 6.69 -5.36
CA THR A 495 -15.23 5.72 -4.44
C THR A 495 -15.07 6.35 -3.06
N ASN A 496 -15.63 5.73 -2.01
CA ASN A 496 -15.69 6.23 -0.62
C ASN A 496 -16.53 7.51 -0.39
N HIS A 497 -17.08 8.11 -1.43
CA HIS A 497 -17.75 9.43 -1.36
C HIS A 497 -19.18 9.33 -1.89
N GLY A 498 -19.93 8.37 -1.36
CA GLY A 498 -21.22 7.96 -1.88
C GLY A 498 -22.46 8.70 -1.37
N GLU A 499 -22.34 9.77 -0.58
CA GLU A 499 -23.52 10.37 0.11
C GLU A 499 -24.69 10.69 -0.84
N GLU A 500 -24.40 11.26 -2.00
CA GLU A 500 -25.41 11.65 -3.00
C GLU A 500 -25.77 10.49 -3.95
N VAL A 501 -24.85 9.56 -4.16
CA VAL A 501 -24.94 8.49 -5.18
C VAL A 501 -25.57 7.22 -4.65
N THR A 502 -25.31 6.88 -3.39
CA THR A 502 -25.78 5.63 -2.75
C THR A 502 -27.31 5.52 -2.79
N PRO A 503 -28.10 6.57 -2.49
CA PRO A 503 -29.56 6.49 -2.59
C PRO A 503 -30.04 6.19 -4.02
N PHE A 504 -29.42 6.80 -5.04
CA PHE A 504 -29.75 6.56 -6.43
C PHE A 504 -29.42 5.12 -6.86
N LEU A 505 -28.28 4.58 -6.42
CA LEU A 505 -27.90 3.20 -6.70
C LEU A 505 -28.82 2.19 -5.99
N LEU A 506 -29.26 2.48 -4.76
CA LEU A 506 -30.25 1.66 -4.05
C LEU A 506 -31.60 1.67 -4.75
N GLU A 507 -32.06 2.83 -5.23
CA GLU A 507 -33.27 2.93 -6.03
C GLU A 507 -33.15 2.13 -7.34
N ALA A 508 -32.01 2.24 -8.02
CA ALA A 508 -31.73 1.45 -9.22
C ALA A 508 -31.73 -0.06 -8.93
N LEU A 509 -31.18 -0.49 -7.79
CA LEU A 509 -31.17 -1.89 -7.36
C LEU A 509 -32.59 -2.41 -7.10
N LYS A 510 -33.42 -1.63 -6.40
CA LYS A 510 -34.83 -1.95 -6.10
C LYS A 510 -35.68 -2.03 -7.37
N ASN A 511 -35.48 -1.10 -8.31
CA ASN A 511 -36.24 -1.03 -9.54
C ASN A 511 -35.85 -2.12 -10.55
N CYS A 512 -34.60 -2.60 -10.52
CA CYS A 512 -34.05 -3.52 -11.52
C CYS A 512 -34.06 -5.01 -11.12
N GLN A 513 -34.94 -5.42 -10.20
CA GLN A 513 -35.01 -6.80 -9.67
C GLN A 513 -35.09 -7.92 -10.71
N ARG A 514 -35.47 -7.63 -11.96
CA ARG A 514 -35.58 -8.61 -13.05
C ARG A 514 -34.31 -8.78 -13.90
N ASN A 515 -33.32 -7.89 -13.79
CA ASN A 515 -32.17 -7.88 -14.68
C ASN A 515 -30.84 -7.99 -13.91
N ASN A 516 -30.35 -9.22 -13.84
CA ASN A 516 -29.17 -9.63 -13.07
C ASN A 516 -27.91 -8.84 -13.42
N ILE A 517 -27.78 -8.38 -14.67
CA ILE A 517 -26.60 -7.61 -15.15
C ILE A 517 -26.60 -6.19 -14.56
N ILE A 518 -27.77 -5.56 -14.46
CA ILE A 518 -27.91 -4.22 -13.90
C ILE A 518 -27.74 -4.29 -12.38
N GLN A 519 -28.32 -5.31 -11.74
CA GLN A 519 -28.08 -5.60 -10.32
C GLN A 519 -26.60 -5.81 -10.01
N HIS A 520 -25.89 -6.57 -10.85
CA HIS A 520 -24.44 -6.78 -10.70
C HIS A 520 -23.66 -5.44 -10.69
N GLY A 521 -23.95 -4.55 -11.65
CA GLY A 521 -23.34 -3.22 -11.71
C GLY A 521 -23.72 -2.32 -10.53
N ALA A 522 -24.98 -2.37 -10.10
CA ALA A 522 -25.47 -1.62 -8.94
C ALA A 522 -24.81 -2.09 -7.64
N CYS A 523 -24.72 -3.40 -7.39
CA CYS A 523 -24.07 -3.95 -6.20
C CYS A 523 -22.59 -3.55 -6.12
N LEU A 524 -21.82 -3.69 -7.21
CA LEU A 524 -20.43 -3.24 -7.24
C LEU A 524 -20.30 -1.72 -7.06
N GLY A 525 -21.22 -0.95 -7.65
CA GLY A 525 -21.29 0.50 -7.47
C GLY A 525 -21.51 0.90 -6.02
N ILE A 526 -22.50 0.29 -5.35
CA ILE A 526 -22.83 0.53 -3.93
C ILE A 526 -21.64 0.13 -3.05
N GLY A 527 -21.04 -1.03 -3.29
CA GLY A 527 -19.87 -1.47 -2.54
C GLY A 527 -18.69 -0.50 -2.61
N LEU A 528 -18.46 0.13 -3.78
CA LEU A 528 -17.42 1.15 -3.95
C LEU A 528 -17.78 2.51 -3.34
N SER A 529 -19.05 2.93 -3.47
CA SER A 529 -19.53 4.22 -2.95
C SER A 529 -19.64 4.22 -1.42
N SER A 530 -20.02 3.09 -0.83
CA SER A 530 -20.26 2.92 0.61
C SER A 530 -19.18 2.06 1.30
N MET A 531 -17.96 2.05 0.77
CA MET A 531 -16.87 1.26 1.35
C MET A 531 -16.54 1.72 2.77
N ALA A 532 -16.44 0.77 3.71
CA ALA A 532 -16.15 1.00 5.13
C ALA A 532 -17.08 1.98 5.85
N VAL A 533 -18.35 2.09 5.44
CA VAL A 533 -19.36 2.90 6.15
C VAL A 533 -19.99 2.12 7.31
N GLY A 534 -20.17 0.80 7.18
CA GLY A 534 -20.74 -0.04 8.23
C GLY A 534 -22.26 0.07 8.41
N ASP A 535 -23.00 0.58 7.43
CA ASP A 535 -24.46 0.71 7.52
C ASP A 535 -25.17 -0.65 7.32
N MET A 536 -25.93 -1.08 8.32
CA MET A 536 -26.67 -2.33 8.29
C MET A 536 -27.87 -2.30 7.34
N GLN A 537 -28.45 -1.13 7.04
CA GLN A 537 -29.60 -1.04 6.12
C GLN A 537 -29.20 -1.42 4.69
N ILE A 538 -28.06 -0.89 4.22
CA ILE A 538 -27.49 -1.23 2.91
C ILE A 538 -27.10 -2.71 2.87
N TYR A 539 -26.58 -3.24 3.97
CA TYR A 539 -26.22 -4.66 4.08
C TYR A 539 -27.44 -5.58 3.90
N GLU A 540 -28.59 -5.25 4.51
CA GLU A 540 -29.81 -6.04 4.36
C GLU A 540 -30.35 -6.08 2.93
N GLU A 541 -30.28 -4.95 2.21
CA GLU A 541 -30.68 -4.87 0.81
C GLU A 541 -29.76 -5.70 -0.10
N LEU A 542 -28.44 -5.64 0.14
CA LEU A 542 -27.46 -6.48 -0.57
C LEU A 542 -27.65 -7.98 -0.26
N ARG A 543 -27.95 -8.31 1.00
CA ARG A 543 -28.29 -9.67 1.42
C ARG A 543 -29.55 -10.18 0.72
N GLY A 544 -30.56 -9.31 0.52
CA GLY A 544 -31.74 -9.64 -0.27
C GLY A 544 -31.40 -10.06 -1.72
N VAL A 545 -30.39 -9.43 -2.33
CA VAL A 545 -29.89 -9.82 -3.67
C VAL A 545 -29.16 -11.16 -3.62
N LEU A 546 -28.36 -11.38 -2.58
CA LEU A 546 -27.63 -12.62 -2.37
C LEU A 546 -28.60 -13.82 -2.29
N TYR A 547 -29.66 -13.70 -1.49
CA TYR A 547 -30.66 -14.76 -1.29
C TYR A 547 -31.54 -15.07 -2.51
N ASN A 548 -31.51 -14.22 -3.54
CA ASN A 548 -32.14 -14.53 -4.83
C ASN A 548 -31.38 -15.63 -5.61
N ASP A 549 -30.18 -16.01 -5.15
CA ASP A 549 -29.36 -17.12 -5.66
C ASP A 549 -29.01 -16.99 -7.16
N ASP A 550 -28.82 -15.76 -7.65
CA ASP A 550 -28.28 -15.54 -8.99
C ASP A 550 -26.75 -15.51 -8.99
N ALA A 551 -26.13 -16.31 -9.84
CA ALA A 551 -24.68 -16.49 -9.87
C ALA A 551 -23.88 -15.21 -10.16
N VAL A 552 -24.42 -14.25 -10.91
CA VAL A 552 -23.68 -13.04 -11.32
C VAL A 552 -23.96 -11.88 -10.36
N ALA A 553 -25.22 -11.63 -10.04
CA ALA A 553 -25.58 -10.60 -9.06
C ALA A 553 -25.10 -10.99 -7.65
N GLY A 554 -25.18 -12.27 -7.28
CA GLY A 554 -24.72 -12.78 -5.98
C GLY A 554 -23.22 -12.67 -5.75
N GLU A 555 -22.38 -12.82 -6.79
CA GLU A 555 -20.93 -12.56 -6.69
C GLU A 555 -20.64 -11.10 -6.33
N ALA A 556 -21.31 -10.17 -7.01
CA ALA A 556 -21.18 -8.75 -6.72
C ALA A 556 -21.75 -8.36 -5.35
N ALA A 557 -22.89 -8.95 -4.95
CA ALA A 557 -23.47 -8.73 -3.63
C ALA A 557 -22.53 -9.23 -2.52
N GLY A 558 -21.94 -10.42 -2.67
CA GLY A 558 -20.92 -10.97 -1.77
C GLY A 558 -19.74 -10.03 -1.54
N ILE A 559 -19.17 -9.50 -2.63
CA ILE A 559 -18.06 -8.54 -2.57
C ILE A 559 -18.52 -7.21 -1.97
N ALA A 560 -19.69 -6.69 -2.37
CA ALA A 560 -20.22 -5.41 -1.91
C ALA A 560 -20.52 -5.41 -0.40
N MET A 561 -21.07 -6.50 0.16
CA MET A 561 -21.26 -6.64 1.60
C MET A 561 -19.93 -6.58 2.35
N GLY A 562 -18.89 -7.25 1.82
CA GLY A 562 -17.55 -7.20 2.39
C GLY A 562 -16.90 -5.82 2.32
N LEU A 563 -17.10 -5.08 1.21
CA LEU A 563 -16.64 -3.71 1.05
C LEU A 563 -17.35 -2.74 2.01
N LEU A 564 -18.65 -2.91 2.21
CA LEU A 564 -19.46 -2.10 3.13
C LEU A 564 -19.03 -2.30 4.59
N MET A 565 -18.81 -3.55 4.98
CA MET A 565 -18.45 -3.97 6.35
C MET A 565 -16.93 -4.11 6.57
N LEU A 566 -16.13 -3.52 5.68
CA LEU A 566 -14.68 -3.57 5.68
C LEU A 566 -14.08 -3.13 7.03
N GLY A 567 -13.25 -3.96 7.64
CA GLY A 567 -12.54 -3.65 8.88
C GLY A 567 -13.40 -3.56 10.15
N THR A 568 -14.71 -3.84 10.07
CA THR A 568 -15.60 -3.82 11.25
C THR A 568 -15.36 -5.03 12.16
N GLY A 569 -15.11 -6.22 11.58
CA GLY A 569 -15.03 -7.48 12.32
C GLY A 569 -16.40 -7.95 12.86
N ASN A 570 -17.51 -7.53 12.26
CA ASN A 570 -18.84 -7.87 12.76
C ASN A 570 -19.12 -9.39 12.64
N GLY A 571 -19.14 -10.08 13.79
CA GLY A 571 -19.36 -11.52 13.87
C GLY A 571 -20.69 -11.99 13.28
N LYS A 572 -21.76 -11.17 13.34
CA LYS A 572 -23.07 -11.53 12.77
C LYS A 572 -23.00 -11.64 11.25
N ALA A 573 -22.40 -10.64 10.59
CA ALA A 573 -22.24 -10.63 9.13
C ALA A 573 -21.39 -11.82 8.66
N ILE A 574 -20.31 -12.13 9.39
CA ILE A 574 -19.45 -13.28 9.07
C ILE A 574 -20.22 -14.61 9.19
N GLN A 575 -21.00 -14.81 10.26
CA GLN A 575 -21.80 -16.02 10.45
C GLN A 575 -22.88 -16.19 9.39
N GLU A 576 -23.59 -15.11 9.03
CA GLU A 576 -24.60 -15.15 7.96
C GLU A 576 -23.97 -15.52 6.61
N MET A 577 -22.87 -14.86 6.26
CA MET A 577 -22.11 -15.13 5.02
C MET A 577 -21.56 -16.56 5.00
N TRP A 578 -21.01 -17.02 6.12
CA TRP A 578 -20.51 -18.39 6.28
C TRP A 578 -21.60 -19.44 6.03
N ASN A 579 -22.74 -19.27 6.70
CA ASN A 579 -23.87 -20.20 6.59
C ASN A 579 -24.40 -20.24 5.16
N TYR A 580 -24.50 -19.09 4.51
CA TYR A 580 -24.98 -19.02 3.15
C TYR A 580 -24.00 -19.66 2.15
N ALA A 581 -22.69 -19.49 2.36
CA ALA A 581 -21.68 -20.11 1.49
C ALA A 581 -21.77 -21.65 1.45
N HIS A 582 -22.21 -22.28 2.54
CA HIS A 582 -22.44 -23.74 2.61
C HIS A 582 -23.78 -24.18 2.01
N GLN A 583 -24.74 -23.27 1.89
CA GLN A 583 -26.07 -23.56 1.35
C GLN A 583 -26.09 -23.46 -0.18
N THR A 584 -25.31 -22.54 -0.75
CA THR A 584 -25.29 -22.32 -2.20
C THR A 584 -24.44 -23.33 -2.94
N GLU A 585 -24.88 -23.73 -4.13
CA GLU A 585 -24.06 -24.55 -5.05
C GLU A 585 -23.26 -23.70 -6.06
N HIS A 586 -23.53 -22.39 -6.13
CA HIS A 586 -22.93 -21.50 -7.11
C HIS A 586 -21.51 -21.05 -6.70
N GLU A 587 -20.49 -21.59 -7.38
CA GLU A 587 -19.07 -21.26 -7.14
C GLU A 587 -18.75 -19.76 -7.11
N LYS A 588 -19.43 -18.96 -7.95
CA LYS A 588 -19.24 -17.51 -8.01
C LYS A 588 -19.71 -16.80 -6.75
N ILE A 589 -20.84 -17.24 -6.20
CA ILE A 589 -21.39 -16.70 -4.95
C ILE A 589 -20.48 -17.08 -3.80
N ILE A 590 -20.10 -18.36 -3.71
CA ILE A 590 -19.15 -18.84 -2.70
C ILE A 590 -17.85 -18.03 -2.75
N ARG A 591 -17.32 -17.76 -3.94
CA ARG A 591 -16.12 -16.92 -4.10
C ARG A 591 -16.34 -15.48 -3.65
N GLY A 592 -17.41 -14.83 -4.09
CA GLY A 592 -17.73 -13.45 -3.71
C GLY A 592 -17.91 -13.30 -2.20
N VAL A 593 -18.62 -14.23 -1.57
CA VAL A 593 -18.85 -14.28 -0.12
C VAL A 593 -17.55 -14.59 0.64
N SER A 594 -16.76 -15.55 0.16
CA SER A 594 -15.47 -15.92 0.75
C SER A 594 -14.49 -14.75 0.79
N VAL A 595 -14.44 -13.96 -0.29
CA VAL A 595 -13.64 -12.74 -0.36
C VAL A 595 -14.27 -11.64 0.49
N GLY A 596 -15.59 -11.50 0.50
CA GLY A 596 -16.28 -10.55 1.35
C GLY A 596 -15.98 -10.76 2.85
N MET A 597 -15.97 -12.01 3.32
CA MET A 597 -15.56 -12.37 4.69
C MET A 597 -14.10 -11.95 4.98
N SER A 598 -13.19 -12.11 4.01
CA SER A 598 -11.80 -11.69 4.17
C SER A 598 -11.66 -10.17 4.34
N LEU A 599 -12.50 -9.38 3.65
CA LEU A 599 -12.52 -7.93 3.76
C LEU A 599 -13.02 -7.47 5.13
N ILE A 600 -14.06 -8.11 5.67
CA ILE A 600 -14.59 -7.77 7.01
C ILE A 600 -13.50 -7.87 8.09
N MET A 601 -12.56 -8.81 7.94
CA MET A 601 -11.44 -9.05 8.87
C MET A 601 -10.19 -8.17 8.63
N TYR A 602 -10.27 -7.15 7.77
CA TYR A 602 -9.14 -6.25 7.52
C TYR A 602 -8.60 -5.62 8.82
N GLY A 603 -7.29 -5.75 9.07
CA GLY A 603 -6.60 -5.13 10.22
C GLY A 603 -6.94 -5.72 11.60
N LYS A 604 -7.67 -6.83 11.68
CA LYS A 604 -8.05 -7.46 12.97
C LYS A 604 -7.01 -8.41 13.57
N GLU A 605 -5.92 -8.70 12.85
CA GLU A 605 -4.80 -9.54 13.30
C GLU A 605 -5.27 -10.85 14.00
N GLN A 606 -5.06 -10.99 15.32
CA GLN A 606 -5.32 -12.21 16.09
C GLN A 606 -6.81 -12.59 16.16
N GLU A 607 -7.74 -11.63 16.11
CA GLU A 607 -9.19 -11.91 16.14
C GLU A 607 -9.64 -12.73 14.92
N ALA A 608 -8.89 -12.66 13.81
CA ALA A 608 -9.20 -13.40 12.59
C ALA A 608 -8.77 -14.88 12.63
N GLU A 609 -7.94 -15.30 13.60
CA GLU A 609 -7.36 -16.66 13.61
C GLU A 609 -8.45 -17.74 13.69
N GLY A 610 -9.52 -17.51 14.47
CA GLY A 610 -10.66 -18.43 14.58
C GLY A 610 -11.33 -18.67 13.21
N LEU A 611 -11.59 -17.61 12.45
CA LEU A 611 -12.17 -17.72 11.10
C LEU A 611 -11.18 -18.39 10.12
N ILE A 612 -9.89 -18.06 10.21
CA ILE A 612 -8.85 -18.64 9.34
C ILE A 612 -8.76 -20.15 9.53
N GLU A 613 -8.79 -20.64 10.76
CA GLU A 613 -8.75 -22.07 11.06
C GLU A 613 -9.99 -22.79 10.54
N GLN A 614 -11.17 -22.21 10.78
CA GLN A 614 -12.43 -22.74 10.24
C GLN A 614 -12.37 -22.84 8.71
N LEU A 615 -12.05 -21.75 8.00
CA LEU A 615 -12.00 -21.75 6.52
C LEU A 615 -10.91 -22.67 5.97
N SER A 616 -9.76 -22.78 6.64
CA SER A 616 -8.64 -23.63 6.18
C SER A 616 -8.94 -25.12 6.34
N SER A 617 -9.76 -25.49 7.32
CA SER A 617 -10.17 -26.87 7.59
C SER A 617 -11.27 -27.38 6.67
N ASP A 618 -11.90 -26.46 5.91
CA ASP A 618 -13.05 -26.76 5.06
C ASP A 618 -12.69 -27.69 3.89
N LYS A 619 -13.67 -28.52 3.50
CA LYS A 619 -13.60 -29.39 2.33
C LYS A 619 -13.62 -28.57 1.04
N ASP A 620 -14.35 -27.46 1.01
CA ASP A 620 -14.50 -26.64 -0.18
C ASP A 620 -13.25 -25.82 -0.46
N SER A 621 -12.68 -26.00 -1.66
CA SER A 621 -11.45 -25.30 -2.04
C SER A 621 -11.62 -23.79 -2.19
N ILE A 622 -12.84 -23.31 -2.47
CA ILE A 622 -13.12 -21.88 -2.58
C ILE A 622 -13.10 -21.21 -1.20
N LEU A 623 -13.57 -21.90 -0.16
CA LEU A 623 -13.48 -21.40 1.22
C LEU A 623 -12.04 -21.39 1.73
N ARG A 624 -11.26 -22.44 1.42
CA ARG A 624 -9.81 -22.44 1.67
C ARG A 624 -9.06 -21.35 0.89
N TYR A 625 -9.51 -21.03 -0.32
CA TYR A 625 -9.00 -19.90 -1.10
C TYR A 625 -9.27 -18.57 -0.38
N GLY A 626 -10.48 -18.38 0.17
CA GLY A 626 -10.77 -17.23 1.03
C GLY A 626 -9.92 -17.16 2.27
N ALA A 627 -9.63 -18.29 2.92
CA ALA A 627 -8.76 -18.34 4.11
C ALA A 627 -7.41 -17.65 3.86
N MET A 628 -6.83 -17.84 2.67
CA MET A 628 -5.56 -17.22 2.30
C MET A 628 -5.67 -15.70 2.16
N PHE A 629 -6.79 -15.21 1.62
CA PHE A 629 -7.07 -13.77 1.56
C PHE A 629 -7.45 -13.20 2.94
N THR A 630 -8.10 -13.97 3.81
CA THR A 630 -8.36 -13.56 5.20
C THR A 630 -7.05 -13.36 5.95
N ILE A 631 -6.07 -14.26 5.78
CA ILE A 631 -4.70 -14.05 6.32
C ILE A 631 -4.09 -12.77 5.72
N ALA A 632 -4.20 -12.57 4.40
CA ALA A 632 -3.65 -11.40 3.71
C ALA A 632 -4.21 -10.07 4.24
N MET A 633 -5.52 -9.99 4.45
CA MET A 633 -6.22 -8.77 4.91
C MET A 633 -6.07 -8.55 6.42
N ALA A 634 -6.11 -9.63 7.22
CA ALA A 634 -5.96 -9.53 8.67
C ALA A 634 -4.55 -9.10 9.09
N TYR A 635 -3.52 -9.59 8.38
CA TYR A 635 -2.11 -9.35 8.69
C TYR A 635 -1.40 -8.41 7.70
N ALA A 636 -2.14 -7.60 6.95
CA ALA A 636 -1.57 -6.71 5.93
C ALA A 636 -0.47 -5.79 6.52
N GLY A 637 0.76 -5.91 6.01
CA GLY A 637 1.88 -5.06 6.41
C GLY A 637 2.40 -5.27 7.84
N THR A 638 2.13 -6.41 8.47
CA THR A 638 2.62 -6.76 9.83
C THR A 638 3.88 -7.63 9.83
N SER A 639 4.24 -8.25 8.70
CA SER A 639 5.35 -9.22 8.58
C SER A 639 5.32 -10.36 9.62
N ASN A 640 4.14 -10.79 10.06
CA ASN A 640 4.01 -11.84 11.07
C ASN A 640 4.52 -13.21 10.57
N GLU A 641 5.45 -13.80 11.33
CA GLU A 641 6.08 -15.09 11.01
C GLU A 641 5.10 -16.27 11.03
N LYS A 642 4.13 -16.28 11.96
CA LYS A 642 3.13 -17.37 12.07
C LYS A 642 2.26 -17.41 10.81
N ALA A 643 1.78 -16.25 10.37
CA ALA A 643 1.01 -16.10 9.14
C ALA A 643 1.83 -16.50 7.91
N LEU A 644 3.08 -16.03 7.82
CA LEU A 644 3.99 -16.38 6.72
C LEU A 644 4.23 -17.90 6.63
N LYS A 645 4.48 -18.57 7.76
CA LYS A 645 4.69 -20.02 7.83
C LYS A 645 3.45 -20.79 7.38
N LYS A 646 2.25 -20.35 7.80
CA LYS A 646 0.96 -20.96 7.39
C LYS A 646 0.74 -20.82 5.88
N LEU A 647 0.96 -19.63 5.31
CA LEU A 647 0.87 -19.40 3.86
C LEU A 647 1.87 -20.25 3.07
N LEU A 648 3.14 -20.31 3.50
CA LEU A 648 4.16 -21.13 2.84
C LEU A 648 3.83 -22.63 2.91
N HIS A 649 3.30 -23.10 4.04
CA HIS A 649 2.86 -24.48 4.19
C HIS A 649 1.70 -24.81 3.24
N VAL A 650 0.67 -23.97 3.19
CA VAL A 650 -0.51 -24.18 2.32
C VAL A 650 -0.13 -24.10 0.83
N ALA A 651 0.79 -23.22 0.45
CA ALA A 651 1.28 -23.09 -0.93
C ALA A 651 1.91 -24.39 -1.49
N VAL A 652 2.39 -25.28 -0.62
CA VAL A 652 2.99 -26.57 -0.99
C VAL A 652 2.05 -27.75 -0.73
N SER A 653 1.33 -27.72 0.40
CA SER A 653 0.54 -28.87 0.89
C SER A 653 -0.83 -29.02 0.24
N ASP A 654 -1.53 -27.94 -0.11
CA ASP A 654 -2.89 -28.04 -0.69
C ASP A 654 -2.83 -28.69 -2.07
N VAL A 655 -3.89 -29.37 -2.49
CA VAL A 655 -3.98 -30.02 -3.80
C VAL A 655 -4.49 -29.06 -4.88
N ASN A 656 -5.31 -28.06 -4.51
CA ASN A 656 -5.94 -27.15 -5.45
C ASN A 656 -4.99 -26.00 -5.84
N ASP A 657 -4.87 -25.78 -7.16
CA ASP A 657 -4.00 -24.77 -7.75
C ASP A 657 -4.44 -23.31 -7.44
N ASP A 658 -5.73 -23.06 -7.23
CA ASP A 658 -6.26 -21.75 -6.88
C ASP A 658 -5.86 -21.35 -5.45
N VAL A 659 -5.94 -22.29 -4.51
CA VAL A 659 -5.50 -22.08 -3.11
C VAL A 659 -4.00 -21.84 -3.06
N ARG A 660 -3.21 -22.63 -3.80
CA ARG A 660 -1.75 -22.42 -3.91
C ARG A 660 -1.40 -21.04 -4.47
N ARG A 661 -2.11 -20.61 -5.51
CA ARG A 661 -1.93 -19.28 -6.10
C ARG A 661 -2.27 -18.17 -5.10
N ALA A 662 -3.40 -18.28 -4.41
CA ALA A 662 -3.82 -17.31 -3.40
C ALA A 662 -2.83 -17.21 -2.25
N ALA A 663 -2.32 -18.35 -1.75
CA ALA A 663 -1.33 -18.39 -0.68
C ALA A 663 -0.06 -17.61 -1.03
N VAL A 664 0.44 -17.73 -2.27
CA VAL A 664 1.65 -17.00 -2.71
C VAL A 664 1.36 -15.52 -2.94
N ILE A 665 0.19 -15.16 -3.48
CA ILE A 665 -0.22 -13.75 -3.62
C ILE A 665 -0.36 -13.08 -2.25
N ALA A 666 -0.92 -13.79 -1.26
CA ALA A 666 -1.08 -13.32 0.12
C ALA A 666 0.24 -12.96 0.80
N ILE A 667 1.35 -13.64 0.47
CA ILE A 667 2.70 -13.29 0.96
C ILE A 667 3.07 -11.85 0.56
N GLY A 668 2.63 -11.40 -0.62
CA GLY A 668 2.85 -10.03 -1.06
C GLY A 668 2.19 -9.00 -0.14
N PHE A 669 0.94 -9.23 0.25
CA PHE A 669 0.20 -8.36 1.17
C PHE A 669 0.74 -8.40 2.62
N LEU A 670 1.39 -9.49 3.02
CA LEU A 670 2.02 -9.58 4.34
C LEU A 670 3.33 -8.76 4.42
N LEU A 671 4.15 -8.81 3.36
CA LEU A 671 5.53 -8.31 3.35
C LEU A 671 5.74 -7.01 2.56
N PHE A 672 4.69 -6.31 2.15
CA PHE A 672 4.86 -5.12 1.29
C PHE A 672 5.61 -3.96 1.96
N LYS A 673 5.63 -3.88 3.30
CA LYS A 673 6.45 -2.87 4.01
C LYS A 673 7.95 -3.10 3.82
N GLU A 674 8.36 -4.31 3.45
CA GLU A 674 9.76 -4.72 3.26
C GLU A 674 10.00 -5.28 1.84
N PRO A 675 9.88 -4.44 0.79
CA PRO A 675 9.94 -4.88 -0.60
C PRO A 675 11.29 -5.47 -1.02
N LYS A 676 12.34 -5.30 -0.21
CA LYS A 676 13.68 -5.89 -0.43
C LYS A 676 13.77 -7.35 -0.01
N GLN A 677 12.95 -7.80 0.94
CA GLN A 677 12.97 -9.18 1.44
C GLN A 677 12.17 -10.12 0.53
N VAL A 678 11.10 -9.60 -0.07
CA VAL A 678 10.15 -10.39 -0.89
C VAL A 678 10.82 -11.18 -2.02
N PRO A 679 11.72 -10.61 -2.84
CA PRO A 679 12.41 -11.38 -3.89
C PRO A 679 13.20 -12.57 -3.35
N LYS A 680 13.81 -12.44 -2.17
CA LYS A 680 14.59 -13.51 -1.54
C LYS A 680 13.68 -14.66 -1.10
N THR A 681 12.55 -14.33 -0.46
CA THR A 681 11.56 -15.33 -0.02
C THR A 681 10.90 -16.05 -1.20
N LEU A 682 10.56 -15.32 -2.27
CA LEU A 682 9.84 -15.86 -3.42
C LEU A 682 10.75 -16.55 -4.46
N SER A 683 12.07 -16.39 -4.39
CA SER A 683 13.03 -16.96 -5.36
C SER A 683 12.88 -18.47 -5.54
N LEU A 684 12.61 -19.22 -4.46
CA LEU A 684 12.39 -20.66 -4.52
C LEU A 684 11.04 -21.01 -5.15
N LEU A 685 9.98 -20.26 -4.82
CA LEU A 685 8.62 -20.47 -5.32
C LEU A 685 8.50 -20.13 -6.82
N ALA A 686 9.22 -19.11 -7.28
CA ALA A 686 9.30 -18.74 -8.69
C ALA A 686 9.91 -19.86 -9.57
N LYS A 687 10.73 -20.74 -8.99
CA LYS A 687 11.35 -21.89 -9.68
C LYS A 687 10.56 -23.19 -9.53
N SER A 688 9.38 -23.14 -8.88
CA SER A 688 8.55 -24.33 -8.68
C SER A 688 8.05 -24.92 -10.00
N TYR A 689 7.77 -26.22 -10.00
CA TYR A 689 7.22 -26.91 -11.17
C TYR A 689 5.77 -26.51 -11.44
N ASN A 690 5.03 -26.10 -10.40
CA ASN A 690 3.61 -25.76 -10.49
C ASN A 690 3.44 -24.35 -11.09
N ASN A 691 2.65 -24.26 -12.16
CA ASN A 691 2.44 -23.02 -12.90
C ASN A 691 1.70 -21.96 -12.07
N SER A 692 0.75 -22.36 -11.22
CA SER A 692 -0.05 -21.46 -10.38
C SER A 692 0.78 -20.83 -9.26
N VAL A 693 1.75 -21.57 -8.72
CA VAL A 693 2.73 -21.04 -7.76
C VAL A 693 3.67 -20.04 -8.43
N ARG A 694 4.18 -20.34 -9.64
CA ARG A 694 5.00 -19.39 -10.42
C ARG A 694 4.23 -18.11 -10.77
N PHE A 695 2.97 -18.24 -11.16
CA PHE A 695 2.09 -17.09 -11.40
C PHE A 695 1.88 -16.27 -10.12
N GLY A 696 1.57 -16.93 -9.00
CA GLY A 696 1.41 -16.26 -7.70
C GLY A 696 2.66 -15.50 -7.29
N ALA A 697 3.85 -16.09 -7.52
CA ALA A 697 5.13 -15.43 -7.24
C ALA A 697 5.34 -14.18 -8.11
N ALA A 698 5.00 -14.24 -9.41
CA ALA A 698 5.07 -13.08 -10.29
C ALA A 698 4.16 -11.94 -9.82
N MET A 699 2.89 -12.25 -9.50
CA MET A 699 1.94 -11.24 -9.02
C MET A 699 2.33 -10.67 -7.65
N ALA A 700 2.81 -11.50 -6.73
CA ALA A 700 3.28 -11.02 -5.43
C ALA A 700 4.46 -10.03 -5.58
N LEU A 701 5.45 -10.35 -6.45
CA LEU A 701 6.54 -9.41 -6.78
C LEU A 701 6.02 -8.11 -7.39
N GLY A 702 5.03 -8.20 -8.29
CA GLY A 702 4.40 -7.04 -8.93
C GLY A 702 3.72 -6.11 -7.92
N ILE A 703 2.96 -6.70 -6.99
CA ILE A 703 2.23 -5.97 -5.93
C ILE A 703 3.20 -5.32 -4.93
N THR A 704 4.22 -6.05 -4.46
CA THR A 704 5.13 -5.54 -3.42
C THR A 704 6.17 -4.57 -3.94
N CYS A 705 6.68 -4.78 -5.15
CA CYS A 705 7.74 -3.97 -5.72
C CYS A 705 7.20 -2.91 -6.70
N ALA A 706 5.90 -2.63 -6.68
CA ALA A 706 5.29 -1.61 -7.51
C ALA A 706 5.94 -0.24 -7.31
N GLY A 707 6.28 0.45 -8.39
CA GLY A 707 6.89 1.78 -8.32
C GLY A 707 8.26 1.87 -7.63
N THR A 708 8.98 0.75 -7.42
CA THR A 708 10.33 0.73 -6.82
C THR A 708 11.47 0.36 -7.77
N ALA A 709 11.16 -0.19 -8.96
CA ALA A 709 12.14 -0.71 -9.92
C ALA A 709 13.24 -1.62 -9.31
N ASN A 710 12.88 -2.47 -8.35
CA ASN A 710 13.84 -3.36 -7.70
C ASN A 710 14.49 -4.34 -8.71
N LYS A 711 15.83 -4.30 -8.80
CA LYS A 711 16.62 -5.11 -9.74
C LYS A 711 16.45 -6.61 -9.50
N ASP A 712 16.44 -7.03 -8.24
CA ASP A 712 16.27 -8.44 -7.87
C ASP A 712 14.91 -8.98 -8.33
N ALA A 713 13.86 -8.16 -8.27
CA ALA A 713 12.53 -8.52 -8.74
C ALA A 713 12.49 -8.65 -10.28
N LEU A 714 13.12 -7.72 -11.01
CA LEU A 714 13.20 -7.77 -12.47
C LEU A 714 13.98 -9.00 -12.97
N GLU A 715 15.05 -9.38 -12.28
CA GLU A 715 15.83 -10.59 -12.60
C GLU A 715 15.02 -11.88 -12.40
N LEU A 716 14.13 -11.92 -11.40
CA LEU A 716 13.21 -13.03 -11.20
C LEU A 716 12.06 -13.05 -12.21
N LEU A 717 11.57 -11.88 -12.66
CA LEU A 717 10.47 -11.77 -13.61
C LEU A 717 10.89 -12.10 -15.05
N GLU A 718 12.13 -11.79 -15.45
CA GLU A 718 12.61 -12.04 -16.82
C GLU A 718 12.41 -13.51 -17.29
N PRO A 719 12.84 -14.56 -16.55
CA PRO A 719 12.58 -15.94 -16.96
C PRO A 719 11.08 -16.28 -16.98
N LEU A 720 10.26 -15.68 -16.11
CA LEU A 720 8.82 -15.92 -16.05
C LEU A 720 8.07 -15.34 -17.27
N THR A 721 8.57 -14.26 -17.88
CA THR A 721 8.01 -13.73 -19.14
C THR A 721 8.22 -14.69 -20.33
N LYS A 722 9.22 -15.55 -20.24
CA LYS A 722 9.61 -16.56 -21.24
C LYS A 722 9.16 -17.98 -20.86
N ASP A 723 8.31 -18.11 -19.84
CA ASP A 723 7.79 -19.40 -19.38
C ASP A 723 6.99 -20.13 -20.48
N LEU A 724 6.93 -21.46 -20.44
CA LEU A 724 6.14 -22.25 -21.39
C LEU A 724 4.63 -22.04 -21.20
N ASN A 725 4.19 -21.74 -19.98
CA ASN A 725 2.78 -21.56 -19.67
C ASN A 725 2.34 -20.09 -19.84
N ASN A 726 1.31 -19.88 -20.65
CA ASN A 726 0.78 -18.55 -20.97
C ASN A 726 0.22 -17.80 -19.75
N ILE A 727 -0.27 -18.50 -18.73
CA ILE A 727 -0.79 -17.90 -17.49
C ILE A 727 0.36 -17.21 -16.74
N VAL A 728 1.48 -17.91 -16.57
CA VAL A 728 2.67 -17.37 -15.92
C VAL A 728 3.20 -16.16 -16.69
N ARG A 729 3.26 -16.25 -18.02
CA ARG A 729 3.65 -15.13 -18.88
C ARG A 729 2.74 -13.92 -18.70
N GLN A 730 1.41 -14.11 -18.64
CA GLN A 730 0.45 -13.04 -18.41
C GLN A 730 0.72 -12.32 -17.08
N GLY A 731 0.89 -13.08 -15.98
CA GLY A 731 1.20 -12.51 -14.66
C GLY A 731 2.54 -11.79 -14.64
N ALA A 732 3.57 -12.36 -15.26
CA ALA A 732 4.89 -11.75 -15.34
C ALA A 732 4.89 -10.42 -16.10
N LEU A 733 4.14 -10.32 -17.21
CA LEU A 733 4.03 -9.07 -17.99
C LEU A 733 3.29 -7.98 -17.22
N ILE A 734 2.20 -8.32 -16.53
CA ILE A 734 1.46 -7.39 -15.67
C ILE A 734 2.34 -6.91 -14.51
N ALA A 735 3.00 -7.85 -13.81
CA ALA A 735 3.89 -7.55 -12.69
C ALA A 735 5.07 -6.67 -13.12
N THR A 736 5.65 -6.93 -14.30
CA THR A 736 6.72 -6.08 -14.85
C THR A 736 6.23 -4.65 -15.10
N GLY A 737 4.98 -4.49 -15.57
CA GLY A 737 4.37 -3.17 -15.73
C GLY A 737 4.17 -2.43 -14.40
N MET A 738 3.77 -3.14 -13.34
CA MET A 738 3.61 -2.56 -11.99
C MET A 738 4.95 -2.12 -11.38
N VAL A 739 6.00 -2.93 -11.52
CA VAL A 739 7.33 -2.64 -10.95
C VAL A 739 7.98 -1.41 -11.60
N LEU A 740 7.77 -1.22 -12.90
CA LEU A 740 8.39 -0.16 -13.70
C LEU A 740 7.53 1.10 -13.86
N MET A 741 6.49 1.25 -13.05
CA MET A 741 5.60 2.40 -13.16
C MET A 741 6.33 3.71 -12.85
N GLN A 742 6.10 4.74 -13.67
CA GLN A 742 6.75 6.07 -13.61
C GLN A 742 8.26 6.13 -13.90
N PHE A 743 8.95 5.00 -14.13
CA PHE A 743 10.41 5.01 -14.36
C PHE A 743 10.79 5.37 -15.80
N ASN A 744 11.91 6.08 -15.92
CA ASN A 744 12.50 6.49 -17.20
C ASN A 744 13.67 5.60 -17.62
N GLU A 745 14.05 5.70 -18.90
CA GLU A 745 15.23 5.03 -19.47
C GLU A 745 16.54 5.39 -18.79
N LYS A 746 16.66 6.64 -18.29
CA LYS A 746 17.86 7.11 -17.56
C LYS A 746 17.97 6.52 -16.15
N GLN A 747 16.84 6.19 -15.51
CA GLN A 747 16.84 5.54 -14.20
C GLN A 747 17.11 4.04 -14.34
N GLU A 748 16.42 3.38 -15.27
CA GLU A 748 16.60 1.96 -15.55
C GLU A 748 16.53 1.68 -17.07
N PRO A 749 17.63 1.23 -17.71
CA PRO A 749 17.68 1.05 -19.17
C PRO A 749 16.81 -0.11 -19.67
N LYS A 750 16.35 -1.00 -18.77
CA LYS A 750 15.46 -2.12 -19.13
C LYS A 750 14.06 -1.66 -19.53
N VAL A 751 13.61 -0.47 -19.12
CA VAL A 751 12.26 0.04 -19.40
C VAL A 751 11.97 0.08 -20.90
N SER A 752 12.89 0.63 -21.69
CA SER A 752 12.74 0.74 -23.15
C SER A 752 12.60 -0.63 -23.81
N LYS A 753 13.47 -1.57 -23.43
CA LYS A 753 13.45 -2.96 -23.92
C LYS A 753 12.14 -3.68 -23.60
N ILE A 754 11.60 -3.45 -22.40
CA ILE A 754 10.35 -4.07 -21.95
C ILE A 754 9.14 -3.48 -22.66
N LYS A 755 9.12 -2.15 -22.89
CA LYS A 755 8.08 -1.51 -23.71
C LYS A 755 8.08 -2.09 -25.12
N ASP A 756 9.25 -2.24 -25.74
CA ASP A 756 9.38 -2.89 -27.06
C ASP A 756 8.90 -4.35 -27.03
N GLN A 757 9.25 -5.11 -25.99
CA GLN A 757 8.80 -6.49 -25.80
C GLN A 757 7.26 -6.58 -25.73
N PHE A 758 6.57 -5.65 -25.06
CA PHE A 758 5.10 -5.63 -25.03
C PHE A 758 4.51 -5.46 -26.44
N TYR A 759 5.08 -4.55 -27.24
CA TYR A 759 4.61 -4.34 -28.62
C TYR A 759 4.88 -5.54 -29.52
N GLU A 760 6.02 -6.21 -29.37
CA GLU A 760 6.35 -7.42 -30.14
C GLU A 760 5.35 -8.54 -29.86
N ILE A 761 5.05 -8.80 -28.58
CA ILE A 761 4.09 -9.84 -28.16
C ILE A 761 2.68 -9.56 -28.70
N VAL A 762 2.23 -8.30 -28.67
CA VAL A 762 0.90 -7.93 -29.20
C VAL A 762 0.86 -8.06 -30.72
N SER A 763 1.96 -7.70 -31.40
CA SER A 763 2.07 -7.74 -32.86
C SER A 763 2.17 -9.16 -33.43
N ASP A 764 2.70 -10.11 -32.69
CA ASP A 764 2.83 -11.49 -33.14
C ASP A 764 1.44 -12.15 -33.23
N LYS A 765 1.14 -12.76 -34.38
CA LYS A 765 -0.13 -13.47 -34.61
C LYS A 765 -0.18 -14.83 -33.93
N TYR A 766 0.97 -15.47 -33.70
CA TYR A 766 1.05 -16.80 -33.12
C TYR A 766 0.97 -16.80 -31.60
N GLU A 767 1.12 -15.64 -30.97
CA GLU A 767 1.06 -15.49 -29.53
C GLU A 767 -0.34 -15.73 -28.95
N HIS A 768 -0.37 -16.33 -27.76
CA HIS A 768 -1.62 -16.65 -27.09
C HIS A 768 -2.34 -15.39 -26.58
N LYS A 769 -3.67 -15.40 -26.62
CA LYS A 769 -4.51 -14.23 -26.26
C LYS A 769 -4.29 -13.75 -24.82
N MET A 770 -4.07 -14.68 -23.88
CA MET A 770 -3.77 -14.34 -22.47
C MET A 770 -2.46 -13.57 -22.33
N THR A 771 -1.42 -13.96 -23.06
CA THR A 771 -0.13 -13.27 -23.08
C THR A 771 -0.27 -11.87 -23.67
N LYS A 772 -1.05 -11.72 -24.76
CA LYS A 772 -1.38 -10.41 -25.33
C LYS A 772 -2.15 -9.52 -24.34
N MET A 773 -3.12 -10.08 -23.63
CA MET A 773 -3.82 -9.37 -22.56
C MET A 773 -2.85 -8.86 -21.50
N GLY A 774 -1.92 -9.71 -21.03
CA GLY A 774 -0.89 -9.31 -20.07
C GLY A 774 0.01 -8.18 -20.58
N ALA A 775 0.41 -8.22 -21.85
CA ALA A 775 1.20 -7.17 -22.47
C ALA A 775 0.43 -5.83 -22.62
N ILE A 776 -0.85 -5.87 -22.99
CA ILE A 776 -1.69 -4.67 -23.13
C ILE A 776 -1.91 -4.01 -21.75
N LEU A 777 -2.23 -4.81 -20.72
CA LEU A 777 -2.40 -4.30 -19.36
C LEU A 777 -1.08 -3.78 -18.78
N GLY A 778 0.03 -4.52 -18.96
CA GLY A 778 1.35 -4.08 -18.54
C GLY A 778 1.75 -2.74 -19.19
N ALA A 779 1.47 -2.57 -20.49
CA ALA A 779 1.69 -1.30 -21.19
C ALA A 779 0.83 -0.15 -20.65
N GLY A 780 -0.45 -0.42 -20.34
CA GLY A 780 -1.34 0.56 -19.71
C GLY A 780 -0.92 0.96 -18.30
N LEU A 781 -0.37 0.01 -17.51
CA LEU A 781 0.07 0.26 -16.15
C LEU A 781 1.34 1.10 -16.06
N ILE A 782 2.34 0.88 -16.95
CA ILE A 782 3.60 1.66 -16.90
C ILE A 782 3.33 3.17 -17.02
N ASP A 783 2.38 3.54 -17.89
CA ASP A 783 2.08 4.92 -18.24
C ASP A 783 0.79 5.44 -17.57
N ALA A 784 0.31 4.77 -16.51
CA ALA A 784 -0.95 5.07 -15.83
C ALA A 784 -1.05 6.54 -15.35
N GLY A 785 -2.27 7.10 -15.36
CA GLY A 785 -2.59 8.45 -14.89
C GLY A 785 -1.72 9.57 -15.49
N GLY A 786 -1.37 9.46 -16.78
CA GLY A 786 -0.46 10.40 -17.44
C GLY A 786 0.97 10.38 -16.90
N ARG A 787 1.40 9.25 -16.30
CA ARG A 787 2.69 9.07 -15.58
C ARG A 787 2.79 9.89 -14.30
N ASN A 788 1.66 10.13 -13.65
CA ASN A 788 1.55 10.90 -12.40
C ASN A 788 0.98 10.09 -11.24
N VAL A 789 0.67 8.80 -11.43
CA VAL A 789 0.12 7.93 -10.37
C VAL A 789 1.05 6.78 -10.04
N THR A 790 1.16 6.54 -8.73
CA THR A 790 1.74 5.48 -7.91
C THR A 790 0.87 4.26 -7.68
N ILE A 791 1.35 3.02 -7.66
CA ILE A 791 0.67 1.91 -6.98
C ILE A 791 1.41 1.79 -5.67
N SER A 792 0.75 2.16 -4.59
CA SER A 792 1.29 2.08 -3.24
C SER A 792 0.22 1.53 -2.32
N MET A 793 0.56 0.55 -1.50
CA MET A 793 -0.26 0.12 -0.36
C MET A 793 0.07 0.91 0.90
N GLN A 794 1.01 1.85 0.80
CA GLN A 794 1.41 2.74 1.87
C GLN A 794 0.97 4.17 1.60
N THR A 795 0.47 4.83 2.63
CA THR A 795 0.21 6.27 2.62
C THR A 795 1.54 7.04 2.63
N THR A 796 1.46 8.37 2.51
CA THR A 796 2.63 9.27 2.51
C THR A 796 3.45 9.22 3.81
N THR A 797 2.77 8.91 4.91
CA THR A 797 3.31 8.73 6.27
C THR A 797 3.87 7.33 6.51
N GLY A 798 3.58 6.36 5.63
CA GLY A 798 4.04 4.97 5.72
C GLY A 798 3.05 4.03 6.40
N GLU A 799 1.82 4.47 6.62
CA GLU A 799 0.71 3.65 7.14
C GLU A 799 0.02 2.86 6.03
N ASN A 800 -0.85 1.93 6.40
CA ASN A 800 -1.53 1.07 5.43
C ASN A 800 -2.69 1.82 4.76
N ASP A 801 -2.66 1.96 3.44
CA ASP A 801 -3.83 2.46 2.69
C ASP A 801 -4.84 1.33 2.48
N MET A 802 -5.96 1.44 3.17
CA MET A 802 -7.06 0.48 3.12
C MET A 802 -7.62 0.33 1.70
N ALA A 803 -7.82 1.42 0.97
CA ALA A 803 -8.43 1.38 -0.36
C ALA A 803 -7.51 0.71 -1.37
N ALA A 804 -6.21 0.99 -1.30
CA ALA A 804 -5.21 0.38 -2.17
C ALA A 804 -5.06 -1.12 -1.93
N ILE A 805 -4.99 -1.55 -0.66
CA ILE A 805 -4.85 -2.97 -0.30
C ILE A 805 -6.06 -3.78 -0.78
N VAL A 806 -7.27 -3.29 -0.50
CA VAL A 806 -8.52 -3.94 -0.94
C VAL A 806 -8.65 -3.93 -2.46
N GLY A 807 -8.32 -2.81 -3.11
CA GLY A 807 -8.33 -2.67 -4.56
C GLY A 807 -7.42 -3.70 -5.25
N LEU A 808 -6.20 -3.90 -4.74
CA LEU A 808 -5.28 -4.91 -5.25
C LEU A 808 -5.72 -6.35 -4.94
N ALA A 809 -6.33 -6.58 -3.77
CA ALA A 809 -6.85 -7.89 -3.40
C ALA A 809 -7.97 -8.34 -4.34
N ILE A 810 -8.94 -7.46 -4.65
CA ILE A 810 -10.02 -7.73 -5.60
C ILE A 810 -9.47 -7.80 -7.03
N PHE A 811 -8.56 -6.90 -7.41
CA PHE A 811 -7.89 -6.92 -8.71
C PHE A 811 -7.24 -8.28 -8.98
N SER A 812 -6.58 -8.89 -7.98
CA SER A 812 -5.90 -10.18 -8.14
C SER A 812 -6.81 -11.33 -8.60
N GLN A 813 -8.13 -11.16 -8.50
CA GLN A 813 -9.16 -12.16 -8.83
C GLN A 813 -9.72 -12.04 -10.25
N TYR A 814 -9.11 -11.21 -11.10
CA TYR A 814 -9.57 -10.96 -12.47
C TYR A 814 -9.71 -12.21 -13.36
N TRP A 815 -9.11 -13.33 -12.96
CA TRP A 815 -9.18 -14.63 -13.62
C TRP A 815 -10.61 -15.16 -13.70
N PHE A 816 -11.34 -15.02 -12.61
CA PHE A 816 -12.70 -15.53 -12.52
C PHE A 816 -13.71 -14.54 -13.07
N TRP A 817 -13.42 -13.24 -12.94
CA TRP A 817 -14.29 -12.17 -13.40
C TRP A 817 -13.51 -10.95 -13.86
N HIS A 818 -13.50 -10.70 -15.19
CA HIS A 818 -12.72 -9.60 -15.79
C HIS A 818 -13.14 -8.19 -15.34
N PRO A 819 -14.43 -7.87 -15.09
CA PRO A 819 -14.80 -6.55 -14.55
C PRO A 819 -14.15 -6.19 -13.21
N LEU A 820 -13.60 -7.15 -12.45
CA LEU A 820 -12.88 -6.84 -11.22
C LEU A 820 -11.52 -6.16 -11.47
N THR A 821 -11.04 -6.11 -12.71
CA THR A 821 -9.77 -5.46 -13.03
C THR A 821 -9.78 -3.95 -12.76
N TYR A 822 -10.94 -3.29 -12.76
CA TYR A 822 -11.07 -1.84 -12.54
C TYR A 822 -10.82 -1.41 -11.08
N PHE A 823 -10.82 -2.35 -10.13
CA PHE A 823 -10.49 -2.10 -8.72
C PHE A 823 -9.03 -1.66 -8.53
N ILE A 824 -8.14 -1.88 -9.51
CA ILE A 824 -6.77 -1.34 -9.47
C ILE A 824 -6.73 0.19 -9.35
N SER A 825 -7.81 0.86 -9.75
CA SER A 825 -7.91 2.31 -9.64
C SER A 825 -7.82 2.82 -8.21
N LEU A 826 -8.29 2.03 -7.23
CA LEU A 826 -8.22 2.36 -5.81
C LEU A 826 -6.78 2.38 -5.29
N ALA A 827 -5.88 1.63 -5.93
CA ALA A 827 -4.47 1.59 -5.57
C ALA A 827 -3.64 2.72 -6.22
N PHE A 828 -4.25 3.53 -7.09
CA PHE A 828 -3.57 4.65 -7.71
C PHE A 828 -3.52 5.85 -6.78
N GLN A 829 -2.31 6.15 -6.30
CA GLN A 829 -2.02 7.33 -5.51
C GLN A 829 -1.30 8.38 -6.39
N PRO A 830 -1.87 9.59 -6.57
CA PRO A 830 -1.19 10.66 -7.29
C PRO A 830 0.13 11.06 -6.63
N THR A 831 1.21 11.13 -7.40
CA THR A 831 2.53 11.53 -6.93
C THR A 831 2.74 13.03 -7.16
N ALA A 832 2.17 13.83 -6.27
CA ALA A 832 2.15 15.29 -6.38
C ALA A 832 2.63 15.97 -5.10
N LEU A 833 3.17 17.18 -5.24
CA LEU A 833 3.27 18.16 -4.17
C LEU A 833 2.31 19.30 -4.48
N ILE A 834 1.37 19.53 -3.57
CA ILE A 834 0.38 20.59 -3.68
C ILE A 834 0.47 21.42 -2.42
N GLY A 835 0.98 22.65 -2.54
CA GLY A 835 0.97 23.60 -1.43
C GLY A 835 -0.31 24.42 -1.44
N LEU A 836 -0.89 24.64 -0.26
CA LEU A 836 -2.10 25.43 -0.06
C LEU A 836 -1.88 26.56 0.94
N ASN A 837 -2.59 27.67 0.71
CA ASN A 837 -2.67 28.78 1.67
C ASN A 837 -3.79 28.56 2.70
N LYS A 838 -3.98 29.53 3.60
CA LYS A 838 -5.02 29.50 4.65
C LYS A 838 -6.44 29.29 4.11
N ASP A 839 -6.71 29.80 2.90
CA ASP A 839 -8.04 29.76 2.28
C ASP A 839 -8.24 28.52 1.38
N LEU A 840 -7.30 27.56 1.41
CA LEU A 840 -7.30 26.34 0.58
C LEU A 840 -7.13 26.60 -0.92
N ASN A 841 -6.55 27.74 -1.29
CA ASN A 841 -6.15 28.05 -2.66
C ASN A 841 -4.69 27.67 -2.89
N MET A 842 -4.33 27.42 -4.16
CA MET A 842 -2.96 27.10 -4.57
C MET A 842 -2.17 28.38 -4.88
N PRO A 843 -1.21 28.79 -4.03
CA PRO A 843 -0.28 29.86 -4.38
C PRO A 843 0.76 29.36 -5.39
N LYS A 844 1.26 30.27 -6.22
CA LYS A 844 2.46 30.03 -7.03
C LYS A 844 3.68 30.17 -6.15
N PHE A 845 4.30 29.04 -5.81
CA PHE A 845 5.59 29.01 -5.12
C PHE A 845 6.49 27.96 -5.76
N VAL A 846 7.77 28.04 -5.41
CA VAL A 846 8.84 27.30 -6.06
C VAL A 846 9.60 26.42 -5.07
N VAL A 847 9.91 25.21 -5.49
CA VAL A 847 10.62 24.19 -4.71
C VAL A 847 11.87 23.75 -5.46
N LYS A 848 12.94 23.43 -4.73
CA LYS A 848 14.19 22.95 -5.31
C LYS A 848 14.33 21.45 -5.20
N SER A 849 14.70 20.80 -6.30
CA SER A 849 15.14 19.40 -6.35
C SER A 849 16.65 19.33 -6.51
N ASN A 850 17.34 18.72 -5.55
CA ASN A 850 18.80 18.52 -5.58
C ASN A 850 19.20 17.30 -6.42
N ALA A 851 18.64 17.18 -7.61
CA ALA A 851 18.92 16.10 -8.56
C ALA A 851 18.94 16.63 -10.00
N LYS A 852 19.55 15.86 -10.91
CA LYS A 852 19.55 16.17 -12.34
C LYS A 852 18.12 16.03 -12.92
N PRO A 853 17.59 17.02 -13.64
CA PRO A 853 16.22 16.99 -14.18
C PRO A 853 15.91 15.73 -14.99
N SER A 854 16.88 15.31 -15.81
CA SER A 854 16.77 14.14 -16.67
C SER A 854 16.51 12.82 -15.98
N VAL A 855 16.87 12.69 -14.70
CA VAL A 855 16.59 11.47 -13.92
C VAL A 855 15.08 11.34 -13.71
N PHE A 856 14.39 12.44 -13.44
CA PHE A 856 12.98 12.49 -13.05
C PHE A 856 12.07 13.16 -14.09
N ALA A 857 12.57 13.45 -15.30
CA ALA A 857 11.79 14.03 -16.38
C ALA A 857 10.64 13.11 -16.85
N TYR A 858 9.77 13.58 -17.74
CA TYR A 858 8.88 12.66 -18.46
C TYR A 858 9.62 12.03 -19.64
N PRO A 859 9.36 10.76 -19.99
CA PRO A 859 9.85 10.20 -21.24
C PRO A 859 9.26 10.98 -22.41
N SER A 860 10.07 11.29 -23.42
CA SER A 860 9.61 11.96 -24.63
C SER A 860 8.51 11.14 -25.31
N PRO A 861 7.41 11.78 -25.75
CA PRO A 861 6.35 11.08 -26.47
C PRO A 861 6.89 10.53 -27.81
N LEU A 862 6.34 9.40 -28.27
CA LEU A 862 6.71 8.90 -29.58
C LEU A 862 6.21 9.89 -30.66
N VAL A 863 7.13 10.54 -31.35
CA VAL A 863 6.79 11.38 -32.50
C VAL A 863 6.18 10.48 -33.59
N GLU A 864 5.05 10.90 -34.16
CA GLU A 864 4.46 10.27 -35.34
C GLU A 864 5.52 10.16 -36.43
N VAL A 865 6.09 8.98 -36.58
CA VAL A 865 6.99 8.77 -37.68
C VAL A 865 6.09 8.64 -38.91
N LYS A 866 5.96 9.75 -39.66
CA LYS A 866 5.57 9.75 -41.08
C LYS A 866 6.60 8.93 -41.88
N LYS A 867 6.74 7.62 -41.58
CA LYS A 867 7.65 6.68 -42.25
C LYS A 867 7.27 6.49 -43.71
N VAL A 868 6.03 6.83 -44.08
CA VAL A 868 5.58 6.78 -45.47
C VAL A 868 6.34 7.81 -46.31
N GLU A 869 6.57 9.03 -45.81
CA GLU A 869 7.31 10.06 -46.57
C GLU A 869 8.80 9.69 -46.70
N LYS A 870 9.49 9.33 -45.60
CA LYS A 870 10.93 9.00 -45.64
C LYS A 870 11.28 7.76 -46.47
N LYS A 871 10.45 6.71 -46.45
CA LYS A 871 10.67 5.48 -47.26
C LYS A 871 10.37 5.72 -48.74
N VAL A 872 9.37 6.56 -49.04
CA VAL A 872 9.05 6.93 -50.41
C VAL A 872 10.17 7.80 -50.97
N GLU A 873 10.72 8.75 -50.22
CA GLU A 873 11.87 9.55 -50.67
C GLU A 873 13.12 8.72 -50.94
N THR A 874 13.47 7.78 -50.05
CA THR A 874 14.62 6.88 -50.29
C THR A 874 14.38 5.88 -51.43
N ALA A 875 13.14 5.40 -51.61
CA ALA A 875 12.76 4.58 -52.76
C ALA A 875 12.81 5.39 -54.07
N VAL A 876 12.31 6.63 -54.06
CA VAL A 876 12.35 7.53 -55.22
C VAL A 876 13.79 7.89 -55.57
N LEU A 877 14.65 8.16 -54.58
CA LEU A 877 16.08 8.45 -54.76
C LEU A 877 16.87 7.24 -55.30
N SER A 878 16.56 6.03 -54.83
CA SER A 878 17.20 4.80 -55.32
C SER A 878 16.74 4.42 -56.73
N VAL A 879 15.46 4.64 -57.06
CA VAL A 879 14.93 4.44 -58.41
C VAL A 879 15.44 5.52 -59.37
N THR A 880 15.50 6.79 -58.96
CA THR A 880 16.06 7.87 -59.81
C THR A 880 17.56 7.73 -60.06
N LYS A 881 18.37 7.37 -59.05
CA LYS A 881 19.80 7.05 -59.28
C LYS A 881 20.00 5.85 -60.20
N LYS A 882 19.15 4.83 -60.09
CA LYS A 882 19.21 3.64 -60.96
C LYS A 882 18.79 3.97 -62.40
N GLU A 883 17.80 4.84 -62.58
CA GLU A 883 17.37 5.31 -63.89
C GLU A 883 18.43 6.22 -64.54
N GLN A 884 19.07 7.10 -63.76
CA GLN A 884 20.19 7.95 -64.22
C GLN A 884 21.38 7.10 -64.67
N ARG A 885 21.84 6.13 -63.87
CA ARG A 885 22.90 5.17 -64.28
C ARG A 885 22.53 4.41 -65.55
N ARG A 886 21.28 3.99 -65.70
CA ARG A 886 20.81 3.30 -66.91
C ARG A 886 20.75 4.21 -68.13
N GLN A 887 20.52 5.52 -67.95
CA GLN A 887 20.59 6.51 -69.03
C GLN A 887 22.03 6.82 -69.42
N GLU A 888 22.95 6.90 -68.45
CA GLU A 888 24.39 7.04 -68.67
C GLU A 888 24.96 5.83 -69.42
N GLU A 889 24.63 4.60 -69.01
CA GLU A 889 25.03 3.37 -69.71
C GLU A 889 24.47 3.30 -71.14
N LYS A 890 23.24 3.79 -71.35
CA LYS A 890 22.66 3.89 -72.71
C LYS A 890 23.32 4.99 -73.53
N ALA A 891 23.75 6.08 -72.91
CA ALA A 891 24.47 7.17 -73.58
C ALA A 891 25.90 6.74 -73.94
N GLU A 892 26.60 6.00 -73.06
CA GLU A 892 27.88 5.37 -73.36
C GLU A 892 27.76 4.33 -74.47
N LYS A 893 26.75 3.44 -74.43
CA LYS A 893 26.50 2.50 -75.54
C LYS A 893 26.22 3.21 -76.86
N LYS A 894 25.48 4.32 -76.84
CA LYS A 894 25.24 5.15 -78.04
C LYS A 894 26.49 5.91 -78.50
N LYS A 895 27.42 6.26 -77.61
CA LYS A 895 28.73 6.83 -77.98
C LYS A 895 29.64 5.75 -78.59
N LEU A 896 29.71 4.56 -77.99
CA LEU A 896 30.40 3.38 -78.52
C LEU A 896 29.85 2.90 -79.88
N GLU A 897 28.54 3.06 -80.12
CA GLU A 897 27.91 2.79 -81.43
C GLU A 897 28.18 3.89 -82.47
N LYS A 898 28.49 5.12 -82.05
CA LYS A 898 28.85 6.23 -82.95
C LYS A 898 30.34 6.29 -83.26
N ASP A 899 31.20 5.90 -82.32
CA ASP A 899 32.67 5.84 -82.51
C ASP A 899 33.11 4.62 -83.36
N ASN A 900 32.21 3.68 -83.63
CA ASN A 900 32.44 2.55 -84.55
C ASN A 900 32.13 2.88 -86.02
N SER A 901 31.78 4.12 -86.36
CA SER A 901 31.46 4.54 -87.72
C SER A 901 32.11 5.89 -88.09
N GLU A 902 33.45 5.96 -88.06
CA GLU A 902 34.37 6.95 -88.69
C GLU A 902 35.73 6.80 -87.96
N MET A 903 36.89 6.42 -88.52
CA MET A 903 37.38 6.28 -89.90
C MET A 903 38.72 5.51 -89.85
N ASP A 904 39.04 4.72 -90.89
CA ASP A 904 40.37 4.15 -91.11
C ASP A 904 41.27 5.23 -91.77
N SER A 905 42.29 5.72 -91.05
CA SER A 905 43.65 6.02 -91.57
C SER A 905 44.51 6.78 -90.54
N GLU A 906 45.56 6.09 -90.09
CA GLU A 906 46.90 6.57 -89.67
C GLU A 906 47.01 7.81 -88.76
N GLU A 907 47.37 7.60 -87.49
CA GLU A 907 48.72 7.90 -86.98
C GLU A 907 48.86 7.53 -85.48
N VAL A 908 50.09 7.18 -85.13
CA VAL A 908 50.58 6.80 -83.81
C VAL A 908 50.74 8.06 -82.93
N ASP A 909 50.77 7.85 -81.61
CA ASP A 909 51.06 8.83 -80.53
C ASP A 909 49.91 9.67 -79.99
N GLU A 910 49.12 9.08 -79.07
CA GLU A 910 48.89 9.68 -77.73
C GLU A 910 48.35 8.69 -76.67
N LYS A 911 48.70 7.40 -76.73
CA LYS A 911 48.33 6.39 -75.72
C LYS A 911 49.10 6.46 -74.38
N LYS A 912 49.54 7.65 -73.94
CA LYS A 912 50.28 7.82 -72.66
C LYS A 912 49.89 9.03 -71.80
N LYS A 913 48.72 9.64 -72.00
CA LYS A 913 48.26 10.74 -71.12
C LYS A 913 46.88 10.61 -70.47
N GLU A 914 46.08 9.59 -70.77
CA GLU A 914 44.79 9.39 -70.09
C GLU A 914 44.75 8.27 -69.03
N GLU A 915 45.77 7.41 -68.97
CA GLU A 915 45.92 6.49 -67.82
C GLU A 915 46.31 7.22 -66.52
N ASN A 916 46.89 8.43 -66.61
CA ASN A 916 47.23 9.24 -65.44
C ASN A 916 46.12 10.18 -64.96
N LYS A 917 44.94 10.20 -65.61
CA LYS A 917 43.78 10.98 -65.11
C LYS A 917 42.72 10.11 -64.44
N LYS A 918 42.65 8.82 -64.77
CA LYS A 918 41.75 7.86 -64.09
C LYS A 918 42.25 7.40 -62.73
N ILE A 919 43.56 7.44 -62.46
CA ILE A 919 44.09 7.09 -61.12
C ILE A 919 43.90 8.25 -60.14
N ILE A 920 43.87 9.50 -60.61
CA ILE A 920 43.70 10.68 -59.75
C ILE A 920 42.22 10.89 -59.36
N GLU A 921 41.25 10.58 -60.23
CA GLU A 921 39.82 10.69 -59.89
C GLU A 921 39.28 9.50 -59.04
N GLU A 922 39.89 8.32 -59.10
CA GLU A 922 39.54 7.20 -58.21
C GLU A 922 40.16 7.34 -56.80
N GLU A 923 41.33 7.98 -56.66
CA GLU A 923 41.89 8.33 -55.34
C GLU A 923 41.16 9.54 -54.70
N GLU A 924 40.77 10.56 -55.46
CA GLU A 924 40.00 11.70 -54.93
C GLU A 924 38.55 11.35 -54.53
N SER A 925 37.95 10.32 -55.14
CA SER A 925 36.59 9.86 -54.78
C SER A 925 36.58 8.95 -53.54
N THR A 926 37.65 8.19 -53.30
CA THR A 926 37.80 7.37 -52.09
C THR A 926 38.32 8.16 -50.89
N GLU A 927 39.08 9.24 -51.09
CA GLU A 927 39.39 10.22 -50.02
C GLU A 927 38.16 11.07 -49.67
N ASN A 928 37.37 11.53 -50.64
CA ASN A 928 36.12 12.29 -50.36
C ASN A 928 35.02 11.43 -49.71
N GLU A 929 34.92 10.13 -49.99
CA GLU A 929 33.99 9.24 -49.28
C GLU A 929 34.46 8.96 -47.85
N LYS A 930 35.77 8.82 -47.61
CA LYS A 930 36.32 8.70 -46.25
C LYS A 930 36.28 10.02 -45.47
N GLU A 931 36.41 11.16 -46.12
CA GLU A 931 36.22 12.48 -45.49
C GLU A 931 34.75 12.77 -45.21
N LYS A 932 33.80 12.36 -46.07
CA LYS A 932 32.36 12.47 -45.80
C LYS A 932 31.83 11.45 -44.79
N GLU A 933 32.44 10.25 -44.70
CA GLU A 933 32.15 9.32 -43.62
C GLU A 933 32.76 9.82 -42.30
N LYS A 934 33.96 10.41 -42.31
CA LYS A 934 34.55 11.06 -41.13
C LYS A 934 33.85 12.35 -40.74
N GLU A 935 33.31 13.13 -41.66
CA GLU A 935 32.47 14.30 -41.38
C GLU A 935 31.09 13.88 -40.87
N LYS A 936 30.52 12.77 -41.36
CA LYS A 936 29.28 12.21 -40.78
C LYS A 936 29.49 11.50 -39.45
N GLU A 937 30.67 10.91 -39.22
CA GLU A 937 31.06 10.38 -37.92
C GLU A 937 31.38 11.53 -36.96
N LYS A 938 32.03 12.60 -37.41
CA LYS A 938 32.23 13.83 -36.63
C LYS A 938 30.95 14.62 -36.41
N GLU A 939 30.01 14.68 -37.34
CA GLU A 939 28.68 15.28 -37.13
C GLU A 939 27.84 14.42 -36.19
N LYS A 940 27.99 13.09 -36.22
CA LYS A 940 27.38 12.18 -35.22
C LYS A 940 28.08 12.19 -33.87
N GLU A 941 29.39 12.43 -33.83
CA GLU A 941 30.16 12.63 -32.60
C GLU A 941 29.89 14.04 -32.04
N GLU A 942 29.74 15.07 -32.87
CA GLU A 942 29.33 16.42 -32.48
C GLU A 942 27.83 16.49 -32.12
N GLU A 943 26.94 15.68 -32.72
CA GLU A 943 25.56 15.52 -32.25
C GLU A 943 25.51 14.74 -30.93
N LYS A 944 26.37 13.72 -30.74
CA LYS A 944 26.52 13.04 -29.45
C LYS A 944 27.19 13.89 -28.37
N GLU A 945 28.11 14.78 -28.73
CA GLU A 945 28.74 15.75 -27.84
C GLU A 945 27.81 16.95 -27.56
N LYS A 946 26.90 17.30 -28.47
CA LYS A 946 25.83 18.30 -28.24
C LYS A 946 24.67 17.75 -27.40
N GLU A 947 24.44 16.43 -27.36
CA GLU A 947 23.54 15.80 -26.40
C GLU A 947 24.11 15.75 -24.97
N GLU A 948 25.40 16.07 -24.77
CA GLU A 948 26.03 16.26 -23.46
C GLU A 948 26.21 17.75 -23.09
N GLU A 949 25.21 18.60 -23.34
CA GLU A 949 25.13 19.84 -22.54
C GLU A 949 25.10 19.45 -21.06
N LYS A 950 26.07 19.93 -20.27
CA LYS A 950 26.20 19.63 -18.85
C LYS A 950 24.90 20.01 -18.13
N GLU A 951 24.03 19.02 -17.95
CA GLU A 951 22.73 19.20 -17.31
C GLU A 951 22.90 19.90 -15.96
N PRO A 952 22.01 20.86 -15.62
CA PRO A 952 22.04 21.49 -14.31
C PRO A 952 21.91 20.42 -13.22
N LYS A 953 22.68 20.56 -12.15
CA LYS A 953 22.70 19.60 -11.03
C LYS A 953 21.44 19.67 -10.15
N GLU A 954 20.65 20.73 -10.33
CA GLU A 954 19.50 21.09 -9.52
C GLU A 954 18.37 21.53 -10.44
N GLU A 955 17.13 21.23 -10.06
CA GLU A 955 15.91 21.57 -10.78
C GLU A 955 15.02 22.45 -9.91
N ILE A 956 14.36 23.42 -10.54
CA ILE A 956 13.40 24.31 -9.91
C ILE A 956 12.00 23.88 -10.36
N LEU A 957 11.13 23.58 -9.40
CA LEU A 957 9.78 23.03 -9.61
C LEU A 957 8.73 24.02 -9.11
N GLU A 958 7.62 24.17 -9.83
CA GLU A 958 6.53 25.10 -9.48
C GLU A 958 5.32 24.35 -8.89
N ASN A 959 4.49 25.00 -8.06
CA ASN A 959 3.27 24.40 -7.55
C ASN A 959 2.10 24.47 -8.56
N PRO A 960 1.36 23.37 -8.83
CA PRO A 960 1.56 21.99 -8.38
C PRO A 960 2.49 21.20 -9.32
N THR A 961 3.38 20.39 -8.75
CA THR A 961 4.35 19.57 -9.51
C THR A 961 4.32 18.09 -9.17
N ARG A 962 4.73 17.28 -10.14
CA ARG A 962 4.97 15.85 -9.96
C ARG A 962 6.25 15.65 -9.18
N ILE A 963 6.19 14.87 -8.11
CA ILE A 963 7.35 14.45 -7.33
C ILE A 963 7.26 12.93 -7.16
N THR A 964 8.26 12.19 -7.64
CA THR A 964 8.28 10.73 -7.47
C THR A 964 8.70 10.34 -6.04
N LEU A 965 8.38 9.10 -5.62
CA LEU A 965 8.72 8.60 -4.27
C LEU A 965 10.23 8.67 -3.97
N ASP A 966 11.08 8.39 -4.96
CA ASP A 966 12.53 8.51 -4.82
C ASP A 966 13.01 9.96 -4.83
N GLN A 967 12.32 10.84 -5.56
CA GLN A 967 12.66 12.27 -5.64
C GLN A 967 12.39 13.02 -4.33
N ARG A 968 11.46 12.53 -3.47
CA ARG A 968 11.14 13.09 -2.14
C ARG A 968 12.37 13.42 -1.30
N LYS A 969 13.42 12.60 -1.37
CA LYS A 969 14.64 12.75 -0.56
C LYS A 969 15.49 13.96 -0.96
N TYR A 970 15.34 14.43 -2.20
CA TYR A 970 16.15 15.51 -2.77
C TYR A 970 15.48 16.89 -2.68
N ILE A 971 14.26 16.97 -2.16
CA ILE A 971 13.46 18.19 -2.13
C ILE A 971 13.74 19.05 -0.89
N THR A 972 13.84 20.36 -1.12
CA THR A 972 14.07 21.40 -0.10
C THR A 972 13.21 22.64 -0.40
N PHE A 973 12.60 23.22 0.65
CA PHE A 973 11.73 24.40 0.55
C PHE A 973 12.48 25.74 0.67
N ASP A 974 13.82 25.73 0.80
CA ASP A 974 14.65 26.90 1.14
C ASP A 974 14.73 28.03 0.09
N VAL A 975 14.01 27.92 -1.04
CA VAL A 975 14.14 28.87 -2.16
C VAL A 975 13.20 30.07 -2.05
N ASP A 976 12.00 29.88 -1.51
CA ASP A 976 11.02 30.97 -1.37
C ASP A 976 10.94 31.43 0.10
N PRO A 977 11.35 32.67 0.44
CA PRO A 977 11.26 33.16 1.80
C PRO A 977 9.82 33.49 2.22
N ARG A 978 8.86 33.54 1.29
CA ARG A 978 7.47 33.91 1.59
C ARG A 978 6.70 32.77 2.24
N TYR A 979 6.78 31.57 1.67
CA TYR A 979 6.00 30.41 2.09
C TYR A 979 6.84 29.37 2.84
N LYS A 980 6.47 29.10 4.10
CA LYS A 980 7.11 28.05 4.92
C LYS A 980 6.13 26.91 5.20
N PRO A 981 6.49 25.62 5.01
CA PRO A 981 5.59 24.52 5.35
C PRO A 981 5.36 24.43 6.86
N VAL A 982 4.12 24.12 7.25
CA VAL A 982 3.75 23.88 8.66
C VAL A 982 4.44 22.61 9.18
N LYS A 983 4.50 21.58 8.33
CA LYS A 983 5.15 20.29 8.62
C LYS A 983 6.41 20.16 7.77
N GLU A 984 7.58 20.39 8.35
CA GLU A 984 8.86 20.33 7.64
C GLU A 984 9.20 18.91 7.11
N SER A 985 8.61 17.87 7.71
CA SER A 985 8.73 16.48 7.27
C SER A 985 7.86 16.13 6.05
N ALA A 986 6.85 16.96 5.73
CA ALA A 986 5.94 16.77 4.60
C ALA A 986 6.56 17.36 3.32
N LYS A 987 7.26 16.51 2.58
CA LYS A 987 7.90 16.85 1.28
C LYS A 987 7.13 16.27 0.08
N PHE A 988 5.94 15.73 0.31
CA PHE A 988 5.13 14.97 -0.64
C PHE A 988 3.66 15.03 -0.18
N GLY A 989 2.70 15.08 -1.10
CA GLY A 989 1.28 15.20 -0.81
C GLY A 989 0.80 16.65 -0.70
N ILE A 990 -0.31 16.85 0.02
CA ILE A 990 -0.87 18.18 0.29
C ILE A 990 -0.19 18.77 1.52
N VAL A 991 0.33 19.99 1.40
CA VAL A 991 1.06 20.67 2.46
C VAL A 991 0.49 22.07 2.68
N MET A 992 0.14 22.37 3.93
CA MET A 992 -0.25 23.71 4.33
C MET A 992 0.98 24.60 4.47
N LEU A 993 0.92 25.79 3.85
CA LEU A 993 1.98 26.78 3.85
C LEU A 993 1.61 27.99 4.72
N LEU A 994 2.52 28.40 5.59
CA LEU A 994 2.48 29.65 6.32
C LEU A 994 3.03 30.77 5.43
N ASP A 995 2.21 31.78 5.16
CA ASP A 995 2.66 33.03 4.54
C ASP A 995 3.28 33.94 5.60
N THR A 996 4.58 34.20 5.47
CA THR A 996 5.34 35.11 6.35
C THR A 996 5.11 36.59 6.02
N LYS A 997 4.55 36.90 4.85
CA LYS A 997 4.27 38.27 4.36
C LYS A 997 2.83 38.42 3.85
N PRO A 998 1.83 38.40 4.74
CA PRO A 998 0.42 38.47 4.36
C PRO A 998 -0.02 39.84 3.79
N ASP A 999 0.82 40.88 3.89
CA ASP A 999 0.50 42.23 3.40
C ASP A 999 0.72 42.41 1.88
N GLU A 1000 1.41 41.47 1.23
CA GLU A 1000 1.65 41.47 -0.22
C GLU A 1000 0.56 40.66 -0.95
N THR A 1001 0.09 41.11 -2.13
CA THR A 1001 -0.92 40.36 -2.90
C THR A 1001 -0.39 39.00 -3.35
N GLU A 1002 -1.19 37.94 -3.18
CA GLU A 1002 -0.85 36.57 -3.60
C GLU A 1002 -1.11 36.35 -5.09
N GLU A 1003 -0.17 35.70 -5.79
CA GLU A 1003 -0.44 35.14 -7.12
C GLU A 1003 -0.98 33.72 -6.98
N LEU A 1004 -2.27 33.55 -7.27
CA LEU A 1004 -2.93 32.26 -7.22
C LEU A 1004 -2.90 31.57 -8.59
N VAL A 1005 -2.89 30.24 -8.57
CA VAL A 1005 -3.15 29.42 -9.75
C VAL A 1005 -4.66 29.41 -9.99
N GLU A 1006 -5.12 29.79 -11.20
CA GLU A 1006 -6.55 29.78 -11.52
C GLU A 1006 -7.14 28.38 -11.30
N ILE A 1007 -8.35 28.28 -10.76
CA ILE A 1007 -9.03 27.00 -10.52
C ILE A 1007 -10.04 26.81 -11.65
N SER A 1008 -9.63 26.21 -12.76
CA SER A 1008 -10.54 25.83 -13.85
C SER A 1008 -10.34 24.36 -14.22
N LEU A 1009 -11.43 23.59 -14.08
CA LEU A 1009 -11.53 22.18 -14.51
C LEU A 1009 -11.96 22.06 -15.98
N ASP A 1010 -12.33 23.16 -16.63
CA ASP A 1010 -12.75 23.16 -18.02
C ASP A 1010 -11.51 23.15 -18.92
N THR A 1011 -11.22 21.97 -19.48
CA THR A 1011 -10.35 21.78 -20.66
C THR A 1011 -11.03 22.24 -21.96
N THR A 1012 -11.80 23.32 -21.91
CA THR A 1012 -11.66 24.27 -22.98
C THR A 1012 -10.40 25.04 -22.63
N GLU A 1013 -9.27 24.60 -23.19
CA GLU A 1013 -8.53 25.59 -23.93
C GLU A 1013 -9.60 26.37 -24.69
N LYS A 1014 -9.89 27.59 -24.22
CA LYS A 1014 -10.06 28.65 -25.17
C LYS A 1014 -8.80 28.49 -26.03
N LYS A 1015 -8.92 27.71 -27.11
CA LYS A 1015 -8.45 28.19 -28.39
C LYS A 1015 -8.78 29.66 -28.27
N GLU A 1016 -7.75 30.51 -28.16
CA GLU A 1016 -7.94 31.86 -28.66
C GLU A 1016 -8.74 31.62 -29.93
N GLU A 1017 -10.03 31.99 -29.88
CA GLU A 1017 -10.76 32.14 -31.10
C GLU A 1017 -9.77 32.95 -31.91
N GLU A 1018 -9.21 32.35 -32.97
CA GLU A 1018 -8.67 33.14 -34.05
C GLU A 1018 -9.77 34.15 -34.24
N LYS A 1019 -9.55 35.38 -33.76
CA LYS A 1019 -10.53 36.44 -33.89
C LYS A 1019 -10.89 36.36 -35.34
N GLU A 1020 -12.13 35.99 -35.65
CA GLU A 1020 -12.61 36.12 -37.01
C GLU A 1020 -12.18 37.54 -37.41
N PRO A 1021 -11.40 37.69 -38.48
CA PRO A 1021 -10.92 39.02 -38.85
C PRO A 1021 -12.16 39.90 -38.94
N GLU A 1022 -12.14 41.02 -38.22
CA GLU A 1022 -13.28 41.93 -38.17
C GLU A 1022 -13.73 42.20 -39.63
N PRO A 1023 -15.03 42.08 -39.93
CA PRO A 1023 -15.51 42.32 -41.27
C PRO A 1023 -15.03 43.71 -41.71
N PRO A 1024 -14.48 43.86 -42.93
CA PRO A 1024 -13.94 45.14 -43.38
C PRO A 1024 -15.03 46.22 -43.26
N GLU A 1025 -14.64 47.38 -42.74
CA GLU A 1025 -15.55 48.51 -42.58
C GLU A 1025 -16.33 48.78 -43.89
N PRO A 1026 -17.64 49.08 -43.82
CA PRO A 1026 -18.45 49.30 -45.00
C PRO A 1026 -17.87 50.44 -45.83
N PHE A 1027 -17.62 50.16 -47.11
CA PHE A 1027 -17.07 51.11 -48.08
C PHE A 1027 -17.93 52.38 -48.12
N GLU A 1028 -17.38 53.50 -47.64
CA GLU A 1028 -18.00 54.82 -47.81
C GLU A 1028 -17.95 55.19 -49.29
N TYR A 1029 -19.10 55.11 -49.96
CA TYR A 1029 -19.27 55.79 -51.24
C TYR A 1029 -19.25 57.29 -50.96
N PHE A 1030 -18.20 57.99 -51.41
CA PHE A 1030 -18.30 59.43 -51.61
C PHE A 1030 -19.41 59.67 -52.64
N SER A 1031 -20.53 60.22 -52.17
CA SER A 1031 -21.60 60.71 -53.03
C SER A 1031 -21.12 61.97 -53.76
N ASP A 1032 -21.13 61.92 -55.09
CA ASP A 1032 -21.48 63.10 -55.89
C ASP A 1032 -22.98 63.38 -55.80
#